data_AF-A0A0Q9N1X9-F1
#
_entry.id   AF-A0A0Q9N1X9-F1
#
_cell.length_a   1.000
_cell.length_b   1.000
_cell.length_c   1.000
_cell.angle_alpha   90.00
_cell.angle_beta   90.00
_cell.angle_gamma   90.00
#
_symmetry.space_group_name_H-M   'P 1'
#
loop_
_entity.id
_entity.type
_entity.pdbx_description
1 polymer ?
#
loop_
_entity_poly.entity_id
_entity_poly.type
_entity_poly.pdbx_seq_one_letter_code
_entity_poly.pdbx_strand_id
1 'polypeptide(L)'
;MRKWLKLLIKIGLVLVIVAGAIYYWLRPLLVRIESTTLASGIHVKFKTEGTNVEEYTNEAWQPYFAKGINMGATIPGHFPGELVISEDEYERWFGMIQDMGANVIRVYTIMMPEFYEALSKYNMKHQKNPLFFLQGVWSPEEQLIEGQDAFDPKIKSKFEQEIKDAVAAVYGKTTLTPEPHSGKAGGAYTYNAGPYLMGWIIGTEWDPKMVKGTNDLHADTPDYAGKYFRNKPGANAFEKWLALMVDTAAQTEIQYGWQHPMAFANWVTTDPLAHPGEPLIEEDLVSVDPTHIEAVNWEAGYFASYHVYPYYPDFFAFDKSFQEMTNNKGEPDSYLTYLNKLKAAHPNMPVMVTEYGVPASLGVAHLGTLGRNQGGHSEKQQGDIDAELLGQIHESGYAGAILFTWQDEWFKKTWNTQRYDEADRRAYWYNTLTNESFFGVLGMFPGKDEAIHIDGDASDWNKLKDKTKLDVQAPGFEEIWATHDEGYLYLQAKLSEPFDPSKESIYFGADTLPGGNRHGPELHGMTLDEGLETLIELSDENKSRMTIASNYDIHARMYERSGLPDIDPKEKQDDSGIFKPWKLAVNYLLEHPDSRVDHPFGDVEVGLLERGYSDPSRAEYNSKAMWQVQGQVLEMRIPWMLLGFNDPSSLSVINYKQPSNNKFEMTHVKGVRFVPWIVKNDGVVGRDNSAAAQPVPVSTMPLYTWQGWEDKVNYVERPKQSYYMMKEALHKINGPVTSTVPSSS
;
A
#
# COMPACT_ATOMS: atom_id res chain seq x y z
N MET A 1 8.60 71.77 9.76
CA MET A 1 8.34 71.01 8.52
C MET A 1 9.09 69.69 8.40
N ARG A 2 10.43 69.64 8.48
CA ARG A 2 11.22 68.41 8.24
C ARG A 2 10.92 67.21 9.18
N LYS A 3 10.53 67.44 10.43
CA LYS A 3 10.14 66.37 11.39
C LYS A 3 8.77 65.77 11.07
N TRP A 4 7.81 66.60 10.66
CA TRP A 4 6.46 66.18 10.29
C TRP A 4 6.44 65.36 9.00
N LEU A 5 7.26 65.74 8.01
CA LEU A 5 7.41 64.97 6.78
C LEU A 5 7.99 63.57 7.04
N LYS A 6 8.98 63.45 7.94
CA LYS A 6 9.54 62.13 8.34
C LYS A 6 8.53 61.26 9.08
N LEU A 7 7.65 61.85 9.89
CA LEU A 7 6.59 61.12 10.60
C LEU A 7 5.53 60.60 9.62
N LEU A 8 5.10 61.43 8.67
CA LEU A 8 4.15 61.04 7.62
C LEU A 8 4.70 59.93 6.72
N ILE A 9 5.99 59.98 6.36
CA ILE A 9 6.63 58.91 5.59
C ILE A 9 6.67 57.60 6.39
N LYS A 10 6.98 57.65 7.69
CA LYS A 10 6.97 56.45 8.55
C LYS A 10 5.57 55.84 8.70
N ILE A 11 4.54 56.68 8.91
CA ILE A 11 3.15 56.22 8.99
C ILE A 11 2.70 55.62 7.66
N GLY A 12 3.04 56.26 6.53
CA GLY A 12 2.77 55.72 5.20
C GLY A 12 3.43 54.37 4.96
N LEU A 13 4.69 54.20 5.36
CA LEU A 13 5.41 52.92 5.24
C LEU A 13 4.76 51.83 6.09
N VAL A 14 4.38 52.15 7.34
CA VAL A 14 3.67 51.20 8.22
C VAL A 14 2.32 50.81 7.64
N LEU A 15 1.54 51.77 7.09
CA LEU A 15 0.27 51.47 6.44
C LEU A 15 0.44 50.60 5.19
N VAL A 16 1.49 50.81 4.40
CA VAL A 16 1.79 49.95 3.24
C VAL A 16 2.19 48.54 3.68
N ILE A 17 2.99 48.41 4.74
CA ILE A 17 3.37 47.10 5.30
C ILE A 17 2.14 46.38 5.87
N VAL A 18 1.28 47.09 6.62
CA VAL A 18 0.05 46.52 7.19
C VAL A 18 -0.94 46.16 6.09
N ALA A 19 -1.14 47.02 5.08
CA ALA A 19 -1.99 46.71 3.94
C ALA A 19 -1.43 45.57 3.10
N GLY A 20 -0.10 45.48 2.93
CA GLY A 20 0.58 44.37 2.27
C GLY A 20 0.44 43.06 3.05
N ALA A 21 0.55 43.11 4.37
CA ALA A 21 0.34 41.95 5.25
C ALA A 21 -1.13 41.51 5.27
N ILE A 22 -2.08 42.45 5.34
CA ILE A 22 -3.52 42.19 5.23
C ILE A 22 -3.85 41.62 3.85
N TYR A 23 -3.32 42.20 2.77
CA TYR A 23 -3.52 41.67 1.41
C TYR A 23 -2.93 40.27 1.28
N TYR A 24 -1.72 40.02 1.79
CA TYR A 24 -1.10 38.70 1.80
C TYR A 24 -1.93 37.68 2.60
N TRP A 25 -2.48 38.10 3.75
CA TRP A 25 -3.31 37.27 4.63
C TRP A 25 -4.74 37.04 4.08
N LEU A 26 -5.30 37.99 3.33
CA LEU A 26 -6.60 37.89 2.67
C LEU A 26 -6.51 37.34 1.23
N ARG A 27 -5.31 37.24 0.64
CA ARG A 27 -5.08 36.68 -0.71
C ARG A 27 -5.65 35.27 -0.87
N PRO A 28 -5.62 34.37 0.14
CA PRO A 28 -6.27 33.06 0.06
C PRO A 28 -7.78 33.12 -0.13
N LEU A 29 -8.43 34.24 0.22
CA LEU A 29 -9.87 34.44 0.00
C LEU A 29 -10.20 34.89 -1.44
N LEU A 30 -9.18 35.17 -2.27
CA LEU A 30 -9.32 35.67 -3.65
C LEU A 30 -8.75 34.64 -4.64
N VAL A 31 -9.11 33.36 -4.47
CA VAL A 31 -8.78 32.29 -5.42
C VAL A 31 -9.34 32.64 -6.79
N ARG A 32 -8.45 32.73 -7.79
CA ARG A 32 -8.80 32.86 -9.20
C ARG A 32 -8.31 31.61 -9.90
N ILE A 33 -9.10 30.54 -9.81
CA ILE A 33 -9.00 29.48 -10.80
C ILE A 33 -9.90 29.86 -11.97
N GLU A 34 -9.44 29.64 -13.19
CA GLU A 34 -10.28 29.79 -14.36
C GLU A 34 -11.41 28.77 -14.28
N SER A 35 -12.65 29.24 -14.17
CA SER A 35 -13.87 28.45 -14.18
C SER A 35 -14.93 29.20 -14.97
N THR A 36 -16.03 28.54 -15.30
CA THR A 36 -17.21 29.19 -15.87
C THR A 36 -18.34 29.24 -14.86
N THR A 37 -19.37 30.04 -15.16
CA THR A 37 -20.57 30.16 -14.34
C THR A 37 -21.77 29.72 -15.18
N LEU A 38 -22.50 28.74 -14.68
CA LEU A 38 -23.75 28.28 -15.28
C LEU A 38 -24.80 29.40 -15.28
N ALA A 39 -25.86 29.25 -16.06
CA ALA A 39 -26.97 30.23 -16.08
C ALA A 39 -27.59 30.47 -14.69
N SER A 40 -27.48 29.48 -13.79
CA SER A 40 -27.92 29.54 -12.39
C SER A 40 -27.03 30.38 -11.46
N GLY A 41 -25.87 30.86 -11.93
CA GLY A 41 -24.89 31.57 -11.10
C GLY A 41 -23.90 30.64 -10.37
N ILE A 42 -23.92 29.35 -10.67
CA ILE A 42 -23.09 28.32 -10.03
C ILE A 42 -21.77 28.13 -10.78
N HIS A 43 -20.67 28.00 -10.07
CA HIS A 43 -19.33 27.80 -10.65
C HIS A 43 -19.09 26.33 -11.01
N VAL A 44 -18.44 26.12 -12.17
CA VAL A 44 -18.02 24.80 -12.63
C VAL A 44 -16.65 24.90 -13.29
N LYS A 45 -15.76 23.98 -12.92
CA LYS A 45 -14.42 23.82 -13.50
C LYS A 45 -14.29 22.56 -14.35
N PHE A 46 -14.88 21.46 -13.88
CA PHE A 46 -14.90 20.17 -14.57
C PHE A 46 -16.34 19.76 -14.87
N LYS A 47 -16.55 19.09 -15.99
CA LYS A 47 -17.82 18.43 -16.28
C LYS A 47 -17.60 17.09 -16.99
N THR A 48 -18.63 16.26 -17.01
CA THR A 48 -18.67 15.08 -17.87
C THR A 48 -19.42 15.38 -19.17
N GLU A 49 -18.89 14.96 -20.31
CA GLU A 49 -19.53 15.08 -21.62
C GLU A 49 -19.36 13.76 -22.40
N GLY A 50 -20.47 13.06 -22.66
CA GLY A 50 -20.44 11.72 -23.25
C GLY A 50 -19.61 10.75 -22.40
N THR A 51 -18.51 10.24 -22.96
CA THR A 51 -17.58 9.32 -22.28
C THR A 51 -16.31 10.00 -21.76
N ASN A 52 -16.25 11.33 -21.80
CA ASN A 52 -15.09 12.12 -21.43
C ASN A 52 -15.34 12.99 -20.19
N VAL A 53 -14.26 13.36 -19.51
CA VAL A 53 -14.22 14.51 -18.61
C VAL A 53 -13.61 15.69 -19.35
N GLU A 54 -14.15 16.88 -19.12
CA GLU A 54 -13.66 18.13 -19.69
C GLU A 54 -13.28 19.11 -18.56
N GLU A 55 -12.18 19.84 -18.77
CA GLU A 55 -11.76 20.97 -17.94
C GLU A 55 -12.10 22.28 -18.67
N TYR A 56 -12.66 23.25 -17.96
CA TYR A 56 -12.82 24.60 -18.49
C TYR A 56 -11.50 25.37 -18.38
N THR A 57 -10.79 25.56 -19.49
CA THR A 57 -9.53 26.31 -19.54
C THR A 57 -9.36 27.03 -20.87
N ASN A 58 -8.68 28.18 -20.86
CA ASN A 58 -8.54 29.07 -22.01
C ASN A 58 -9.90 29.45 -22.62
N GLU A 59 -10.85 29.81 -21.74
CA GLU A 59 -12.22 30.23 -22.05
C GLU A 59 -13.07 29.17 -22.77
N ALA A 60 -12.63 27.90 -22.78
CA ALA A 60 -13.30 26.80 -23.47
C ALA A 60 -13.25 25.48 -22.68
N TRP A 61 -14.18 24.58 -22.97
CA TRP A 61 -14.10 23.20 -22.49
C TRP A 61 -13.07 22.42 -23.30
N GLN A 62 -12.15 21.75 -22.61
CA GLN A 62 -11.08 20.95 -23.21
C GLN A 62 -11.14 19.52 -22.64
N PRO A 63 -10.94 18.48 -23.46
CA PRO A 63 -10.83 17.11 -22.97
C PRO A 63 -9.72 16.97 -21.92
N TYR A 64 -10.03 16.29 -20.83
CA TYR A 64 -9.14 16.12 -19.68
C TYR A 64 -8.95 14.64 -19.36
N PHE A 65 -7.70 14.24 -19.12
CA PHE A 65 -7.36 12.93 -18.60
C PHE A 65 -6.76 13.10 -17.20
N ALA A 66 -7.41 12.48 -16.20
CA ALA A 66 -6.92 12.52 -14.83
C ALA A 66 -5.73 11.57 -14.67
N LYS A 67 -4.54 12.15 -14.64
CA LYS A 67 -3.27 11.49 -14.31
C LYS A 67 -3.09 11.59 -12.81
N GLY A 68 -3.62 10.61 -12.09
CA GLY A 68 -3.76 10.73 -10.65
C GLY A 68 -2.79 9.90 -9.86
N ILE A 69 -2.67 10.27 -8.59
CA ILE A 69 -2.09 9.43 -7.56
C ILE A 69 -2.94 9.50 -6.29
N ASN A 70 -3.16 8.35 -5.67
CA ASN A 70 -3.78 8.26 -4.35
C ASN A 70 -2.81 8.78 -3.29
N MET A 71 -3.33 9.30 -2.18
CA MET A 71 -2.52 9.77 -1.06
C MET A 71 -3.12 9.28 0.25
N GLY A 72 -2.28 8.64 1.04
CA GLY A 72 -2.60 8.21 2.40
C GLY A 72 -2.51 9.36 3.41
N ALA A 73 -2.89 9.08 4.66
CA ALA A 73 -2.93 10.07 5.74
C ALA A 73 -1.84 9.88 6.80
N THR A 74 -0.93 8.93 6.60
CA THR A 74 0.06 8.54 7.60
C THR A 74 1.50 8.59 7.09
N ILE A 75 2.41 8.53 8.06
CA ILE A 75 3.86 8.36 7.94
C ILE A 75 4.29 7.30 8.98
N PRO A 76 5.52 6.74 8.89
CA PRO A 76 6.00 5.75 9.87
C PRO A 76 5.85 6.20 11.32
N GLY A 77 5.45 5.25 12.18
CA GLY A 77 5.21 5.47 13.61
C GLY A 77 3.83 5.99 13.97
N HIS A 78 2.95 6.22 12.98
CA HIS A 78 1.66 6.87 13.21
C HIS A 78 0.48 6.12 12.58
N PHE A 79 -0.67 6.23 13.25
CA PHE A 79 -1.96 5.73 12.77
C PHE A 79 -2.79 6.85 12.13
N PRO A 80 -3.80 6.51 11.29
CA PRO A 80 -4.73 7.50 10.77
C PRO A 80 -5.34 8.37 11.88
N GLY A 81 -5.40 9.69 11.66
CA GLY A 81 -5.98 10.65 12.60
C GLY A 81 -5.00 11.32 13.59
N GLU A 82 -3.71 10.93 13.61
CA GLU A 82 -2.73 11.44 14.59
C GLU A 82 -2.12 12.83 14.28
N LEU A 83 -2.62 13.58 13.28
CA LEU A 83 -2.18 14.97 13.00
C LEU A 83 -0.67 15.13 12.73
N VAL A 84 -0.08 14.22 11.96
CA VAL A 84 1.40 14.09 11.90
C VAL A 84 2.06 14.72 10.67
N ILE A 85 1.36 14.81 9.54
CA ILE A 85 1.94 15.38 8.32
C ILE A 85 1.80 16.91 8.36
N SER A 86 2.94 17.58 8.36
CA SER A 86 3.04 19.04 8.38
C SER A 86 2.70 19.67 7.03
N GLU A 87 2.36 20.97 7.05
CA GLU A 87 2.14 21.76 5.84
C GLU A 87 3.35 21.72 4.89
N ASP A 88 4.58 21.81 5.44
CA ASP A 88 5.82 21.79 4.65
C ASP A 88 6.05 20.44 3.95
N GLU A 89 5.68 19.33 4.61
CA GLU A 89 5.73 17.99 4.00
C GLU A 89 4.72 17.87 2.85
N TYR A 90 3.48 18.33 3.06
CA TYR A 90 2.48 18.37 1.99
C TYR A 90 2.93 19.24 0.82
N GLU A 91 3.40 20.48 1.05
CA GLU A 91 3.87 21.35 -0.04
C GLU A 91 5.01 20.71 -0.84
N ARG A 92 5.94 20.03 -0.15
CA ARG A 92 7.04 19.30 -0.79
C ARG A 92 6.52 18.11 -1.61
N TRP A 93 5.63 17.30 -1.04
CA TRP A 93 5.02 16.18 -1.74
C TRP A 93 4.21 16.63 -2.96
N PHE A 94 3.42 17.71 -2.88
CA PHE A 94 2.69 18.26 -4.02
C PHE A 94 3.63 18.68 -5.16
N GLY A 95 4.78 19.28 -4.81
CA GLY A 95 5.84 19.58 -5.77
C GLY A 95 6.37 18.34 -6.48
N MET A 96 6.66 17.28 -5.72
CA MET A 96 7.18 16.02 -6.27
C MET A 96 6.13 15.27 -7.11
N ILE A 97 4.86 15.25 -6.67
CA ILE A 97 3.73 14.65 -7.40
C ILE A 97 3.54 15.35 -8.74
N GLN A 98 3.57 16.68 -8.73
CA GLN A 98 3.40 17.46 -9.96
C GLN A 98 4.62 17.34 -10.89
N ASP A 99 5.84 17.27 -10.35
CA ASP A 99 7.06 16.99 -11.12
C ASP A 99 7.04 15.59 -11.76
N MET A 100 6.44 14.59 -11.09
CA MET A 100 6.17 13.27 -11.66
C MET A 100 5.20 13.34 -12.86
N GLY A 101 4.43 14.42 -13.00
CA GLY A 101 3.49 14.63 -14.10
C GLY A 101 2.05 14.24 -13.76
N ALA A 102 1.75 13.94 -12.49
CA ALA A 102 0.39 13.81 -12.01
C ALA A 102 -0.28 15.20 -11.90
N ASN A 103 -1.57 15.26 -12.23
CA ASN A 103 -2.38 16.48 -12.20
C ASN A 103 -3.55 16.39 -11.19
N VAL A 104 -3.77 15.22 -10.59
CA VAL A 104 -4.83 14.96 -9.62
C VAL A 104 -4.27 14.16 -8.44
N ILE A 105 -4.63 14.56 -7.22
CA ILE A 105 -4.48 13.72 -6.02
C ILE A 105 -5.84 13.13 -5.66
N ARG A 106 -5.93 11.84 -5.35
CA ARG A 106 -7.13 11.28 -4.73
C ARG A 106 -6.88 11.04 -3.25
N VAL A 107 -7.79 11.52 -2.41
CA VAL A 107 -7.84 11.22 -0.98
C VAL A 107 -9.11 10.45 -0.66
N TYR A 108 -9.03 9.59 0.35
CA TYR A 108 -10.04 8.57 0.66
C TYR A 108 -11.19 9.05 1.53
N THR A 109 -10.84 9.95 2.44
CA THR A 109 -11.69 10.42 3.52
C THR A 109 -11.31 11.86 3.84
N ILE A 110 -11.93 12.43 4.87
CA ILE A 110 -11.57 13.75 5.37
C ILE A 110 -10.13 13.71 5.86
N MET A 111 -9.24 14.43 5.18
CA MET A 111 -7.86 14.63 5.61
C MET A 111 -7.77 15.64 6.77
N MET A 112 -6.63 15.70 7.45
CA MET A 112 -6.37 16.75 8.43
C MET A 112 -6.45 18.16 7.79
N PRO A 113 -6.84 19.22 8.53
CA PRO A 113 -6.94 20.59 8.00
C PRO A 113 -5.71 21.08 7.24
N GLU A 114 -4.52 20.66 7.67
CA GLU A 114 -3.21 20.97 7.10
C GLU A 114 -3.11 20.57 5.62
N PHE A 115 -3.76 19.48 5.21
CA PHE A 115 -3.80 19.06 3.80
C PHE A 115 -4.49 20.11 2.92
N TYR A 116 -5.70 20.54 3.32
CA TYR A 116 -6.51 21.49 2.55
C TYR A 116 -5.88 22.89 2.54
N GLU A 117 -5.25 23.28 3.66
CA GLU A 117 -4.46 24.51 3.76
C GLU A 117 -3.25 24.48 2.83
N ALA A 118 -2.43 23.43 2.90
CA ALA A 118 -1.25 23.26 2.06
C ALA A 118 -1.61 23.24 0.58
N LEU A 119 -2.65 22.49 0.19
CA LEU A 119 -3.06 22.37 -1.22
C LEU A 119 -3.52 23.72 -1.77
N SER A 120 -4.31 24.46 -0.99
CA SER A 120 -4.78 25.78 -1.35
C SER A 120 -3.61 26.75 -1.54
N LYS A 121 -2.67 26.79 -0.59
CA LYS A 121 -1.48 27.66 -0.66
C LYS A 121 -0.55 27.28 -1.81
N TYR A 122 -0.33 25.98 -2.02
CA TYR A 122 0.45 25.46 -3.12
C TYR A 122 -0.12 25.90 -4.46
N ASN A 123 -1.43 25.74 -4.68
CA ASN A 123 -2.08 26.14 -5.93
C ASN A 123 -2.15 27.66 -6.14
N MET A 124 -2.18 28.46 -5.07
CA MET A 124 -2.06 29.92 -5.19
C MET A 124 -0.68 30.36 -5.72
N LYS A 125 0.36 29.54 -5.52
CA LYS A 125 1.70 29.73 -6.08
C LYS A 125 1.78 29.19 -7.53
N HIS A 126 0.90 28.25 -7.90
CA HIS A 126 0.91 27.53 -9.19
C HIS A 126 -0.35 27.77 -10.05
N GLN A 127 -0.89 28.99 -10.10
CA GLN A 127 -2.17 29.30 -10.77
C GLN A 127 -2.28 28.89 -12.25
N LYS A 128 -1.15 28.77 -12.97
CA LYS A 128 -1.13 28.35 -14.38
C LYS A 128 -1.23 26.84 -14.58
N ASN A 129 -0.92 26.07 -13.54
CA ASN A 129 -0.93 24.62 -13.55
C ASN A 129 -1.26 24.16 -12.12
N PRO A 130 -2.49 24.35 -11.65
CA PRO A 130 -2.87 23.91 -10.32
C PRO A 130 -2.91 22.37 -10.24
N LEU A 131 -2.63 21.84 -9.06
CA LEU A 131 -2.83 20.44 -8.72
C LEU A 131 -4.27 20.26 -8.22
N PHE A 132 -5.06 19.44 -8.90
CA PHE A 132 -6.45 19.18 -8.53
C PHE A 132 -6.55 17.99 -7.58
N PHE A 133 -7.73 17.77 -7.00
CA PHE A 133 -7.97 16.58 -6.20
C PHE A 133 -9.35 15.96 -6.38
N LEU A 134 -9.45 14.65 -6.15
CA LEU A 134 -10.69 13.90 -5.99
C LEU A 134 -10.91 13.63 -4.50
N GLN A 135 -12.09 13.99 -4.00
CA GLN A 135 -12.42 13.80 -2.59
C GLN A 135 -13.29 12.55 -2.40
N GLY A 136 -12.71 11.54 -1.77
CA GLY A 136 -13.42 10.37 -1.26
C GLY A 136 -14.19 10.67 0.02
N VAL A 137 -15.31 9.96 0.22
CA VAL A 137 -16.05 9.94 1.48
C VAL A 137 -16.29 8.50 1.89
N TRP A 138 -15.57 8.04 2.91
CA TRP A 138 -15.71 6.67 3.39
C TRP A 138 -17.10 6.36 3.91
N SER A 139 -17.60 5.19 3.49
CA SER A 139 -18.83 4.64 4.04
C SER A 139 -18.59 4.13 5.47
N PRO A 140 -19.64 4.00 6.31
CA PRO A 140 -19.55 3.29 7.59
C PRO A 140 -19.42 1.77 7.37
N GLU A 141 -18.33 1.35 6.71
CA GLU A 141 -18.11 0.02 6.15
C GLU A 141 -18.30 -1.10 7.17
N GLU A 142 -17.63 -1.05 8.32
CA GLU A 142 -17.77 -2.08 9.36
C GLU A 142 -19.23 -2.24 9.79
N GLN A 143 -19.97 -1.14 9.92
CA GLN A 143 -21.38 -1.19 10.30
C GLN A 143 -22.27 -1.70 9.16
N LEU A 144 -21.94 -1.39 7.91
CA LEU A 144 -22.61 -1.93 6.73
C LEU A 144 -22.44 -3.45 6.66
N ILE A 145 -21.21 -3.94 6.84
CA ILE A 145 -20.87 -5.37 6.82
C ILE A 145 -21.55 -6.09 7.98
N GLU A 146 -21.46 -5.58 9.22
CA GLU A 146 -22.09 -6.20 10.38
C GLU A 146 -23.63 -6.19 10.30
N GLY A 147 -24.20 -5.11 9.77
CA GLY A 147 -25.65 -4.90 9.69
C GLY A 147 -26.32 -5.59 8.50
N GLN A 148 -25.58 -5.83 7.41
CA GLN A 148 -26.09 -6.38 6.15
C GLN A 148 -27.29 -5.60 5.56
N ASP A 149 -27.43 -4.32 5.89
CA ASP A 149 -28.52 -3.44 5.47
C ASP A 149 -28.09 -1.97 5.41
N ALA A 150 -27.99 -1.41 4.20
CA ALA A 150 -27.63 0.00 3.99
C ALA A 150 -28.75 0.98 4.38
N PHE A 151 -30.01 0.55 4.43
CA PHE A 151 -31.14 1.38 4.82
C PHE A 151 -31.37 1.44 6.33
N ASP A 152 -30.57 0.75 7.15
CA ASP A 152 -30.63 0.92 8.60
C ASP A 152 -30.56 2.42 8.95
N PRO A 153 -31.52 2.97 9.72
CA PRO A 153 -31.60 4.39 9.96
C PRO A 153 -30.35 5.01 10.61
N LYS A 154 -29.61 4.24 11.42
CA LYS A 154 -28.38 4.74 12.07
C LYS A 154 -27.24 4.76 11.08
N ILE A 155 -27.06 3.69 10.30
CA ILE A 155 -26.01 3.60 9.27
C ILE A 155 -26.22 4.71 8.22
N LYS A 156 -27.44 4.81 7.71
CA LYS A 156 -27.83 5.84 6.74
C LYS A 156 -27.57 7.25 7.28
N SER A 157 -28.03 7.57 8.48
CA SER A 157 -27.82 8.90 9.07
C SER A 157 -26.34 9.21 9.33
N LYS A 158 -25.57 8.19 9.74
CA LYS A 158 -24.12 8.32 9.94
C LYS A 158 -23.41 8.65 8.63
N PHE A 159 -23.76 7.97 7.53
CA PHE A 159 -23.13 8.25 6.24
C PHE A 159 -23.55 9.61 5.66
N GLU A 160 -24.83 9.97 5.76
CA GLU A 160 -25.28 11.32 5.37
C GLU A 160 -24.56 12.43 6.15
N GLN A 161 -24.23 12.19 7.42
CA GLN A 161 -23.45 13.12 8.23
C GLN A 161 -21.99 13.18 7.78
N GLU A 162 -21.35 12.03 7.52
CA GLU A 162 -19.98 11.97 7.00
C GLU A 162 -19.85 12.74 5.67
N ILE A 163 -20.82 12.59 4.77
CA ILE A 163 -20.88 13.35 3.51
C ILE A 163 -20.96 14.84 3.77
N LYS A 164 -21.81 15.28 4.70
CA LYS A 164 -21.95 16.71 5.04
C LYS A 164 -20.66 17.27 5.65
N ASP A 165 -20.02 16.50 6.52
CA ASP A 165 -18.77 16.89 7.17
C ASP A 165 -17.63 16.98 6.16
N ALA A 166 -17.53 16.04 5.21
CA ALA A 166 -16.53 16.07 4.14
C ALA A 166 -16.71 17.27 3.22
N VAL A 167 -17.94 17.56 2.79
CA VAL A 167 -18.24 18.78 2.01
C VAL A 167 -17.86 20.03 2.80
N ALA A 168 -18.30 20.14 4.06
CA ALA A 168 -17.99 21.32 4.87
C ALA A 168 -16.48 21.49 5.15
N ALA A 169 -15.72 20.39 5.27
CA ALA A 169 -14.27 20.38 5.42
C ALA A 169 -13.56 20.90 4.17
N VAL A 170 -13.93 20.42 2.97
CA VAL A 170 -13.38 20.88 1.68
C VAL A 170 -13.57 22.39 1.48
N TYR A 171 -14.73 22.92 1.88
CA TYR A 171 -15.02 24.36 1.76
C TYR A 171 -14.47 25.20 2.91
N GLY A 172 -13.84 24.61 3.93
CA GLY A 172 -13.27 25.32 5.07
C GLY A 172 -14.32 25.98 5.95
N LYS A 173 -15.45 25.29 6.20
CA LYS A 173 -16.63 25.82 6.89
C LYS A 173 -17.06 24.96 8.09
N THR A 174 -16.16 24.17 8.66
CA THR A 174 -16.47 23.29 9.79
C THR A 174 -15.33 23.19 10.80
N THR A 175 -15.65 22.66 11.97
CA THR A 175 -14.71 22.19 12.97
C THR A 175 -15.16 20.80 13.38
N LEU A 176 -14.30 19.80 13.16
CA LEU A 176 -14.62 18.41 13.47
C LEU A 176 -13.94 17.99 14.76
N THR A 177 -14.67 17.27 15.60
CA THR A 177 -14.15 16.67 16.83
C THR A 177 -14.30 15.16 16.72
N PRO A 178 -13.23 14.43 16.34
CA PRO A 178 -13.30 12.99 16.17
C PRO A 178 -13.47 12.31 17.53
N GLU A 179 -14.14 11.15 17.52
CA GLU A 179 -14.19 10.30 18.70
C GLU A 179 -12.78 9.75 18.99
N PRO A 180 -12.39 9.60 20.27
CA PRO A 180 -11.11 8.99 20.63
C PRO A 180 -10.94 7.62 19.96
N HIS A 181 -9.77 7.35 19.40
CA HIS A 181 -9.42 6.10 18.71
C HIS A 181 -10.26 5.77 17.46
N SER A 182 -11.05 6.71 16.93
CA SER A 182 -11.82 6.50 15.70
C SER A 182 -10.96 6.51 14.42
N GLY A 183 -9.70 6.94 14.52
CA GLY A 183 -8.81 7.18 13.37
C GLY A 183 -9.25 8.34 12.46
N LYS A 184 -10.32 9.05 12.81
CA LYS A 184 -10.88 10.15 12.01
C LYS A 184 -10.10 11.45 12.20
N ALA A 185 -10.01 12.23 11.14
CA ALA A 185 -9.44 13.57 11.17
C ALA A 185 -10.29 14.55 12.01
N GLY A 186 -9.63 15.51 12.66
CA GLY A 186 -10.24 16.54 13.49
C GLY A 186 -9.58 17.90 13.37
N GLY A 187 -10.23 18.94 13.89
CA GLY A 187 -9.69 20.30 13.90
C GLY A 187 -10.53 21.30 13.12
N ALA A 188 -10.00 22.53 13.01
CA ALA A 188 -10.70 23.65 12.40
C ALA A 188 -10.33 23.78 10.91
N TYR A 189 -11.29 23.54 10.03
CA TYR A 189 -11.13 23.68 8.59
C TYR A 189 -11.47 25.11 8.20
N THR A 190 -10.48 25.86 7.71
CA THR A 190 -10.63 27.30 7.44
C THR A 190 -10.25 27.72 6.02
N TYR A 191 -9.69 26.81 5.22
CA TYR A 191 -9.31 27.05 3.83
C TYR A 191 -10.32 26.42 2.88
N ASN A 192 -10.71 27.18 1.87
CA ASN A 192 -11.61 26.69 0.82
C ASN A 192 -10.81 26.05 -0.31
N ALA A 193 -10.72 24.72 -0.28
CA ALA A 193 -10.10 23.92 -1.35
C ALA A 193 -11.08 23.61 -2.50
N GLY A 194 -12.38 23.89 -2.35
CA GLY A 194 -13.42 23.61 -3.34
C GLY A 194 -13.10 24.02 -4.78
N PRO A 195 -12.50 25.20 -5.07
CA PRO A 195 -12.11 25.57 -6.42
C PRO A 195 -11.09 24.63 -7.10
N TYR A 196 -10.35 23.84 -6.32
CA TYR A 196 -9.36 22.86 -6.81
C TYR A 196 -9.91 21.43 -6.82
N LEU A 197 -11.18 21.24 -6.46
CA LEU A 197 -11.82 19.95 -6.51
C LEU A 197 -12.10 19.57 -7.97
N MET A 198 -11.74 18.33 -8.33
CA MET A 198 -12.08 17.73 -9.62
C MET A 198 -13.42 16.99 -9.55
N GLY A 199 -13.72 16.35 -8.42
CA GLY A 199 -14.93 15.55 -8.24
C GLY A 199 -15.00 14.82 -6.91
N TRP A 200 -16.18 14.31 -6.60
CA TRP A 200 -16.47 13.54 -5.39
C TRP A 200 -16.58 12.05 -5.72
N ILE A 201 -16.07 11.19 -4.83
CA ILE A 201 -16.27 9.74 -4.88
C ILE A 201 -16.91 9.32 -3.57
N ILE A 202 -18.17 8.90 -3.63
CA ILE A 202 -18.97 8.55 -2.46
C ILE A 202 -18.85 7.05 -2.17
N GLY A 203 -18.45 6.69 -0.95
CA GLY A 203 -18.39 5.31 -0.50
C GLY A 203 -17.01 4.67 -0.56
N THR A 204 -17.00 3.37 -0.31
CA THR A 204 -15.83 2.48 -0.29
C THR A 204 -16.10 1.29 -1.23
N GLU A 205 -15.19 0.32 -1.27
CA GLU A 205 -15.47 -0.98 -1.88
C GLU A 205 -16.66 -1.64 -1.16
N TRP A 206 -17.57 -2.25 -1.92
CA TRP A 206 -18.83 -2.79 -1.41
C TRP A 206 -18.74 -4.30 -1.19
N ASP A 207 -19.01 -4.75 0.03
CA ASP A 207 -19.13 -6.17 0.38
C ASP A 207 -20.33 -6.81 -0.34
N PRO A 208 -20.14 -7.88 -1.15
CA PRO A 208 -21.21 -8.50 -1.93
C PRO A 208 -22.39 -9.01 -1.09
N LYS A 209 -22.11 -9.59 0.08
CA LYS A 209 -23.16 -10.10 0.97
C LYS A 209 -24.02 -8.97 1.50
N MET A 210 -23.42 -7.86 1.93
CA MET A 210 -24.13 -6.66 2.38
C MET A 210 -25.00 -6.05 1.29
N VAL A 211 -24.48 -5.93 0.06
CA VAL A 211 -25.25 -5.43 -1.09
C VAL A 211 -26.45 -6.33 -1.35
N LYS A 212 -26.23 -7.65 -1.39
CA LYS A 212 -27.30 -8.64 -1.58
C LYS A 212 -28.33 -8.58 -0.45
N GLY A 213 -27.88 -8.52 0.81
CA GLY A 213 -28.73 -8.42 1.99
C GLY A 213 -29.64 -7.19 1.95
N THR A 214 -29.07 -6.03 1.60
CA THR A 214 -29.82 -4.80 1.38
C THR A 214 -30.86 -4.97 0.27
N ASN A 215 -30.47 -5.54 -0.87
CA ASN A 215 -31.36 -5.77 -2.01
C ASN A 215 -32.54 -6.69 -1.67
N ASP A 216 -32.29 -7.77 -0.93
CA ASP A 216 -33.32 -8.72 -0.52
C ASP A 216 -34.29 -8.11 0.50
N LEU A 217 -33.77 -7.38 1.50
CA LEU A 217 -34.58 -6.76 2.56
C LEU A 217 -35.46 -5.61 2.04
N HIS A 218 -34.99 -4.91 1.01
CA HIS A 218 -35.56 -3.66 0.53
C HIS A 218 -36.00 -3.71 -0.95
N ALA A 219 -36.32 -4.91 -1.46
CA ALA A 219 -36.71 -5.13 -2.85
C ALA A 219 -37.87 -4.22 -3.33
N ASP A 220 -38.81 -3.90 -2.44
CA ASP A 220 -39.98 -3.06 -2.70
C ASP A 220 -39.71 -1.54 -2.54
N THR A 221 -38.45 -1.14 -2.36
CA THR A 221 -38.08 0.28 -2.19
C THR A 221 -38.49 1.08 -3.43
N PRO A 222 -39.29 2.15 -3.27
CA PRO A 222 -39.67 3.01 -4.38
C PRO A 222 -38.44 3.65 -5.05
N ASP A 223 -38.59 4.01 -6.32
CA ASP A 223 -37.55 4.77 -7.02
C ASP A 223 -37.24 6.08 -6.27
N TYR A 224 -35.94 6.36 -6.11
CA TYR A 224 -35.42 7.57 -5.55
C TYR A 224 -35.30 8.65 -6.64
N ALA A 225 -36.19 9.65 -6.57
CA ALA A 225 -36.18 10.84 -7.41
C ALA A 225 -35.64 12.06 -6.63
N GLY A 226 -34.32 12.11 -6.46
CA GLY A 226 -33.63 13.22 -5.80
C GLY A 226 -33.63 14.51 -6.64
N LYS A 227 -33.04 15.57 -6.08
CA LYS A 227 -33.09 16.91 -6.68
C LYS A 227 -32.10 17.06 -7.83
N TYR A 228 -30.92 16.48 -7.68
CA TYR A 228 -29.79 16.58 -8.61
C TYR A 228 -29.43 15.22 -9.19
N PHE A 229 -29.66 14.14 -8.44
CA PHE A 229 -29.46 12.75 -8.86
C PHE A 229 -30.68 11.90 -8.59
N ARG A 230 -30.91 10.90 -9.44
CA ARG A 230 -31.97 9.89 -9.29
C ARG A 230 -31.50 8.54 -9.81
N ASN A 231 -32.22 7.47 -9.46
CA ASN A 231 -32.03 6.19 -10.13
C ASN A 231 -32.81 6.10 -11.45
N LYS A 232 -32.31 5.27 -12.35
CA LYS A 232 -32.98 4.83 -13.57
C LYS A 232 -33.80 3.55 -13.32
N PRO A 233 -34.72 3.19 -14.23
CA PRO A 233 -35.37 1.90 -14.21
C PRO A 233 -34.35 0.75 -14.22
N GLY A 234 -34.61 -0.30 -13.43
CA GLY A 234 -33.71 -1.44 -13.29
C GLY A 234 -32.81 -1.40 -12.05
N ALA A 235 -32.73 -0.24 -11.38
CA ALA A 235 -31.92 -0.10 -10.17
C ALA A 235 -32.38 -1.00 -9.02
N ASN A 236 -31.44 -1.70 -8.39
CA ASN A 236 -31.68 -2.47 -7.17
C ASN A 236 -31.80 -1.54 -5.94
N ALA A 237 -32.14 -2.10 -4.77
CA ALA A 237 -32.37 -1.29 -3.57
C ALA A 237 -31.09 -0.58 -3.11
N PHE A 238 -29.94 -1.25 -3.18
CA PHE A 238 -28.65 -0.68 -2.83
C PHE A 238 -28.25 0.48 -3.75
N GLU A 239 -28.47 0.35 -5.06
CA GLU A 239 -28.24 1.42 -6.04
C GLU A 239 -29.18 2.62 -5.82
N LYS A 240 -30.43 2.38 -5.39
CA LYS A 240 -31.35 3.46 -4.97
C LYS A 240 -30.84 4.18 -3.72
N TRP A 241 -30.23 3.46 -2.77
CA TRP A 241 -29.55 4.05 -1.62
C TRP A 241 -28.32 4.87 -2.05
N LEU A 242 -27.52 4.38 -2.99
CA LEU A 242 -26.39 5.14 -3.55
C LEU A 242 -26.85 6.41 -4.27
N ALA A 243 -27.95 6.36 -5.04
CA ALA A 243 -28.53 7.54 -5.66
C ALA A 243 -28.87 8.63 -4.62
N LEU A 244 -29.40 8.22 -3.46
CA LEU A 244 -29.64 9.11 -2.33
C LEU A 244 -28.35 9.66 -1.71
N MET A 245 -27.31 8.85 -1.55
CA MET A 245 -26.03 9.32 -0.99
C MET A 245 -25.34 10.32 -1.93
N VAL A 246 -25.30 10.03 -3.24
CA VAL A 246 -24.77 10.95 -4.25
C VAL A 246 -25.59 12.24 -4.32
N ASP A 247 -26.92 12.16 -4.29
CA ASP A 247 -27.78 13.36 -4.24
C ASP A 247 -27.55 14.16 -2.95
N THR A 248 -27.29 13.50 -1.82
CA THR A 248 -26.97 14.17 -0.55
C THR A 248 -25.68 14.99 -0.65
N ALA A 249 -24.64 14.44 -1.30
CA ALA A 249 -23.40 15.17 -1.56
C ALA A 249 -23.67 16.41 -2.43
N ALA A 250 -24.39 16.23 -3.55
CA ALA A 250 -24.74 17.32 -4.46
C ALA A 250 -25.61 18.40 -3.79
N GLN A 251 -26.61 18.00 -3.00
CA GLN A 251 -27.47 18.92 -2.24
C GLN A 251 -26.71 19.70 -1.16
N THR A 252 -25.62 19.14 -0.64
CA THR A 252 -24.77 19.82 0.34
C THR A 252 -23.80 20.76 -0.38
N GLU A 253 -23.13 20.29 -1.43
CA GLU A 253 -22.13 21.07 -2.16
C GLU A 253 -22.70 22.33 -2.80
N ILE A 254 -23.89 22.23 -3.42
CA ILE A 254 -24.48 23.36 -4.16
C ILE A 254 -24.68 24.62 -3.31
N GLN A 255 -24.77 24.46 -1.99
CA GLN A 255 -24.92 25.58 -1.03
C GLN A 255 -23.67 26.46 -0.98
N TYR A 256 -22.52 25.95 -1.43
CA TYR A 256 -21.25 26.66 -1.54
C TYR A 256 -21.06 27.33 -2.91
N GLY A 257 -22.03 27.20 -3.84
CA GLY A 257 -22.01 27.88 -5.14
C GLY A 257 -21.19 27.17 -6.21
N TRP A 258 -20.94 25.87 -6.06
CA TRP A 258 -20.17 25.05 -6.98
C TRP A 258 -20.92 23.77 -7.38
N GLN A 259 -20.57 23.21 -8.54
CA GLN A 259 -20.83 21.82 -8.89
C GLN A 259 -19.54 21.16 -9.38
N HIS A 260 -19.29 19.95 -8.89
CA HIS A 260 -18.25 19.07 -9.42
C HIS A 260 -18.83 17.74 -9.90
N PRO A 261 -18.17 17.06 -10.86
CA PRO A 261 -18.48 15.68 -11.21
C PRO A 261 -18.61 14.78 -9.97
N MET A 262 -19.62 13.92 -9.97
CA MET A 262 -19.89 12.98 -8.87
C MET A 262 -19.65 11.54 -9.34
N ALA A 263 -19.29 10.67 -8.41
CA ALA A 263 -19.23 9.22 -8.58
C ALA A 263 -19.51 8.54 -7.24
N PHE A 264 -19.81 7.24 -7.26
CA PHE A 264 -19.60 6.37 -6.11
C PHE A 264 -18.39 5.45 -6.36
N ALA A 265 -17.73 5.00 -5.28
CA ALA A 265 -16.64 4.04 -5.39
C ALA A 265 -17.19 2.67 -5.79
N ASN A 266 -16.59 2.01 -6.77
CA ASN A 266 -16.88 0.62 -7.09
C ASN A 266 -15.57 -0.14 -7.32
N TRP A 267 -15.66 -1.45 -7.41
CA TRP A 267 -14.53 -2.36 -7.59
C TRP A 267 -14.99 -3.62 -8.30
N VAL A 268 -14.00 -4.37 -8.78
CA VAL A 268 -14.19 -5.50 -9.69
C VAL A 268 -15.23 -6.53 -9.18
N THR A 269 -15.19 -6.84 -7.89
CA THR A 269 -16.09 -7.81 -7.21
C THR A 269 -17.58 -7.48 -7.27
N THR A 270 -17.95 -6.20 -7.44
CA THR A 270 -19.36 -5.78 -7.56
C THR A 270 -19.62 -4.99 -8.84
N ASP A 271 -18.76 -5.16 -9.84
CA ASP A 271 -18.93 -4.53 -11.13
C ASP A 271 -20.16 -5.09 -11.90
N PRO A 272 -20.59 -4.45 -13.02
CA PRO A 272 -21.76 -4.90 -13.77
C PRO A 272 -21.46 -6.02 -14.79
N LEU A 273 -20.23 -6.57 -14.81
CA LEU A 273 -19.87 -7.67 -15.68
C LEU A 273 -20.24 -9.00 -15.03
N ALA A 274 -20.41 -10.04 -15.85
CA ALA A 274 -20.57 -11.40 -15.36
C ALA A 274 -19.21 -12.11 -15.41
N HIS A 275 -18.86 -12.80 -14.32
CA HIS A 275 -17.59 -13.51 -14.18
C HIS A 275 -17.84 -15.02 -14.03
N PRO A 276 -18.30 -15.72 -15.07
CA PRO A 276 -18.69 -17.12 -14.96
C PRO A 276 -17.53 -18.05 -14.54
N GLY A 277 -16.29 -17.68 -14.85
CA GLY A 277 -15.08 -18.40 -14.44
C GLY A 277 -14.50 -17.99 -13.08
N GLU A 278 -15.15 -17.10 -12.34
CA GLU A 278 -14.77 -16.77 -10.96
C GLU A 278 -15.05 -17.97 -10.03
N PRO A 279 -14.03 -18.53 -9.36
CA PRO A 279 -14.23 -19.65 -8.45
C PRO A 279 -15.03 -19.29 -7.21
N LEU A 280 -14.85 -18.12 -6.60
CA LEU A 280 -15.56 -17.73 -5.38
C LEU A 280 -16.95 -17.21 -5.73
N ILE A 281 -18.00 -17.87 -5.23
CA ILE A 281 -19.38 -17.46 -5.53
C ILE A 281 -19.64 -16.02 -5.05
N GLU A 282 -19.02 -15.63 -3.95
CA GLU A 282 -19.13 -14.29 -3.36
C GLU A 282 -18.62 -13.18 -4.28
N GLU A 283 -17.56 -13.45 -5.05
CA GLU A 283 -16.90 -12.47 -5.93
C GLU A 283 -17.67 -12.18 -7.23
N ASP A 284 -18.72 -12.95 -7.52
CA ASP A 284 -19.65 -12.78 -8.65
C ASP A 284 -21.10 -12.91 -8.15
N LEU A 285 -21.37 -12.49 -6.90
CA LEU A 285 -22.66 -12.69 -6.22
C LEU A 285 -23.71 -11.65 -6.61
N VAL A 286 -23.28 -10.40 -6.80
CA VAL A 286 -24.18 -9.26 -7.03
C VAL A 286 -23.43 -8.12 -7.71
N SER A 287 -24.15 -7.36 -8.55
CA SER A 287 -23.60 -6.19 -9.23
C SER A 287 -24.16 -4.88 -8.64
N VAL A 288 -23.33 -3.84 -8.72
CA VAL A 288 -23.67 -2.45 -8.46
C VAL A 288 -23.31 -1.66 -9.72
N ASP A 289 -24.31 -1.27 -10.51
CA ASP A 289 -24.12 -0.65 -11.82
C ASP A 289 -24.22 0.90 -11.75
N PRO A 290 -23.12 1.64 -11.97
CA PRO A 290 -23.14 3.10 -11.99
C PRO A 290 -24.08 3.69 -13.04
N THR A 291 -24.38 2.96 -14.12
CA THR A 291 -25.28 3.44 -15.18
C THR A 291 -26.74 3.54 -14.74
N HIS A 292 -27.10 2.91 -13.62
CA HIS A 292 -28.41 3.01 -12.97
C HIS A 292 -28.62 4.33 -12.22
N ILE A 293 -27.63 5.22 -12.14
CA ILE A 293 -27.78 6.57 -11.58
C ILE A 293 -27.62 7.61 -12.70
N GLU A 294 -28.39 8.70 -12.63
CA GLU A 294 -28.19 9.85 -13.53
C GLU A 294 -28.31 11.20 -12.82
N ALA A 295 -27.53 12.14 -13.35
CA ALA A 295 -27.68 13.56 -13.09
C ALA A 295 -28.95 14.10 -13.79
N VAL A 296 -29.71 14.95 -13.10
CA VAL A 296 -30.90 15.62 -13.65
C VAL A 296 -30.76 17.14 -13.69
N ASN A 297 -30.43 17.77 -12.56
CA ASN A 297 -30.23 19.22 -12.44
C ASN A 297 -28.77 19.53 -12.07
N TRP A 298 -27.84 18.71 -12.56
CA TRP A 298 -26.42 18.74 -12.23
C TRP A 298 -25.60 18.76 -13.52
N GLU A 299 -25.17 19.96 -13.94
CA GLU A 299 -24.48 20.16 -15.22
C GLU A 299 -23.01 19.72 -15.18
N ALA A 300 -22.41 19.62 -13.99
CA ALA A 300 -21.07 19.03 -13.83
C ALA A 300 -21.05 17.51 -14.09
N GLY A 301 -22.20 16.85 -14.02
CA GLY A 301 -22.39 15.46 -14.45
C GLY A 301 -21.85 14.38 -13.51
N TYR A 302 -21.63 13.18 -14.07
CA TYR A 302 -21.46 11.92 -13.33
C TYR A 302 -20.52 10.95 -14.06
N PHE A 303 -19.65 10.25 -13.32
CA PHE A 303 -18.71 9.28 -13.89
C PHE A 303 -18.68 7.97 -13.07
N ALA A 304 -18.22 6.89 -13.70
CA ALA A 304 -17.99 5.62 -13.04
C ALA A 304 -16.55 5.53 -12.51
N SER A 305 -16.40 5.13 -11.25
CA SER A 305 -15.12 5.01 -10.55
C SER A 305 -14.89 3.55 -10.15
N TYR A 306 -13.79 2.96 -10.62
CA TYR A 306 -13.44 1.56 -10.32
C TYR A 306 -12.04 1.44 -9.74
N HIS A 307 -11.90 0.66 -8.68
CA HIS A 307 -10.62 0.09 -8.26
C HIS A 307 -10.38 -1.17 -9.10
N VAL A 308 -9.25 -1.25 -9.80
CA VAL A 308 -8.95 -2.35 -10.71
C VAL A 308 -7.49 -2.76 -10.55
N TYR A 309 -7.27 -3.77 -9.71
CA TYR A 309 -5.98 -4.41 -9.49
C TYR A 309 -5.81 -5.63 -10.41
N PRO A 310 -4.61 -5.90 -10.94
CA PRO A 310 -4.41 -6.92 -11.98
C PRO A 310 -4.38 -8.37 -11.48
N TYR A 311 -4.47 -8.59 -10.16
CA TYR A 311 -4.33 -9.88 -9.51
C TYR A 311 -5.63 -10.39 -8.85
N TYR A 312 -6.61 -9.53 -8.59
CA TYR A 312 -7.81 -9.89 -7.83
C TYR A 312 -9.07 -9.29 -8.49
N PRO A 313 -10.20 -10.01 -8.55
CA PRO A 313 -10.45 -11.38 -8.08
C PRO A 313 -9.82 -12.48 -8.95
N ASP A 314 -10.06 -13.73 -8.56
CA ASP A 314 -9.43 -14.92 -9.13
C ASP A 314 -9.78 -15.16 -10.61
N PHE A 315 -10.89 -14.61 -11.13
CA PHE A 315 -11.23 -14.71 -12.55
C PHE A 315 -10.15 -14.14 -13.47
N PHE A 316 -9.33 -13.18 -13.02
CA PHE A 316 -8.20 -12.69 -13.81
C PHE A 316 -7.21 -13.82 -14.16
N ALA A 317 -7.07 -14.81 -13.28
CA ALA A 317 -6.22 -15.97 -13.49
C ALA A 317 -6.95 -17.14 -14.17
N PHE A 318 -8.22 -17.39 -13.82
CA PHE A 318 -8.91 -18.63 -14.20
C PHE A 318 -9.92 -18.48 -15.34
N ASP A 319 -10.55 -17.32 -15.51
CA ASP A 319 -11.59 -17.16 -16.53
C ASP A 319 -10.97 -16.90 -17.91
N LYS A 320 -11.11 -17.90 -18.79
CA LYS A 320 -10.60 -17.85 -20.16
C LYS A 320 -11.29 -16.78 -21.02
N SER A 321 -12.51 -16.37 -20.69
CA SER A 321 -13.20 -15.28 -21.39
C SER A 321 -12.57 -13.91 -21.10
N PHE A 322 -11.74 -13.81 -20.06
CA PHE A 322 -10.90 -12.66 -19.82
C PHE A 322 -9.51 -12.82 -20.44
N GLN A 323 -9.12 -13.94 -21.06
CA GLN A 323 -7.80 -14.11 -21.69
C GLN A 323 -7.86 -13.99 -23.22
N GLU A 324 -8.83 -13.24 -23.73
CA GLU A 324 -9.14 -13.13 -25.17
C GLU A 324 -8.24 -12.11 -25.88
N MET A 325 -7.83 -11.04 -25.20
CA MET A 325 -6.92 -10.02 -25.74
C MET A 325 -5.46 -10.36 -25.41
N THR A 326 -4.55 -9.86 -26.24
CA THR A 326 -3.11 -10.00 -26.02
C THR A 326 -2.46 -8.64 -25.82
N ASN A 327 -1.46 -8.56 -24.95
CA ASN A 327 -0.65 -7.36 -24.76
C ASN A 327 0.25 -7.09 -25.98
N ASN A 328 1.01 -6.00 -25.93
CA ASN A 328 1.96 -5.62 -26.98
C ASN A 328 3.12 -6.62 -27.20
N LYS A 329 3.31 -7.60 -26.30
CA LYS A 329 4.27 -8.72 -26.40
C LYS A 329 3.64 -9.98 -27.00
N GLY A 330 2.33 -9.97 -27.29
CA GLY A 330 1.59 -11.11 -27.84
C GLY A 330 1.16 -12.14 -26.78
N GLU A 331 1.22 -11.79 -25.50
CA GLU A 331 0.84 -12.66 -24.38
C GLU A 331 -0.63 -12.40 -24.00
N PRO A 332 -1.44 -13.43 -23.70
CA PRO A 332 -2.81 -13.23 -23.20
C PRO A 332 -2.82 -12.35 -21.95
N ASP A 333 -3.68 -11.33 -21.94
CA ASP A 333 -3.73 -10.32 -20.89
C ASP A 333 -5.16 -10.13 -20.37
N SER A 334 -5.38 -10.60 -19.14
CA SER A 334 -6.68 -10.54 -18.50
C SER A 334 -7.07 -9.16 -18.00
N TYR A 335 -6.09 -8.35 -17.62
CA TYR A 335 -6.31 -6.96 -17.29
C TYR A 335 -6.80 -6.16 -18.50
N LEU A 336 -6.12 -6.30 -19.63
CA LEU A 336 -6.50 -5.60 -20.86
C LEU A 336 -7.90 -6.00 -21.35
N THR A 337 -8.21 -7.29 -21.32
CA THR A 337 -9.54 -7.79 -21.71
C THR A 337 -10.62 -7.24 -20.78
N TYR A 338 -10.36 -7.25 -19.47
CA TYR A 338 -11.27 -6.68 -18.46
C TYR A 338 -11.55 -5.20 -18.73
N LEU A 339 -10.50 -4.38 -18.93
CA LEU A 339 -10.65 -2.96 -19.20
C LEU A 339 -11.55 -2.71 -20.42
N ASN A 340 -11.40 -3.49 -21.48
CA ASN A 340 -12.21 -3.33 -22.69
C ASN A 340 -13.68 -3.74 -22.45
N LYS A 341 -13.92 -4.84 -21.71
CA LYS A 341 -15.29 -5.27 -21.34
C LYS A 341 -15.96 -4.25 -20.43
N LEU A 342 -15.26 -3.75 -19.42
CA LEU A 342 -15.78 -2.74 -18.50
C LEU A 342 -16.09 -1.43 -19.23
N LYS A 343 -15.20 -0.98 -20.12
CA LYS A 343 -15.46 0.21 -20.94
C LYS A 343 -16.68 0.03 -21.85
N ALA A 344 -16.87 -1.15 -22.43
CA ALA A 344 -18.03 -1.47 -23.26
C ALA A 344 -19.35 -1.48 -22.48
N ALA A 345 -19.32 -1.85 -21.19
CA ALA A 345 -20.49 -1.77 -20.30
C ALA A 345 -20.91 -0.32 -19.98
N HIS A 346 -20.07 0.69 -20.28
CA HIS A 346 -20.32 2.11 -19.98
C HIS A 346 -20.29 3.00 -21.25
N PRO A 347 -21.16 2.78 -22.26
CA PRO A 347 -21.03 3.41 -23.57
C PRO A 347 -21.28 4.93 -23.59
N ASN A 348 -21.93 5.48 -22.55
CA ASN A 348 -22.33 6.90 -22.47
C ASN A 348 -21.92 7.54 -21.14
N MET A 349 -20.86 7.03 -20.50
CA MET A 349 -20.40 7.51 -19.20
C MET A 349 -18.87 7.51 -19.18
N PRO A 350 -18.22 8.54 -18.63
CA PRO A 350 -16.78 8.48 -18.38
C PRO A 350 -16.49 7.41 -17.34
N VAL A 351 -15.42 6.64 -17.57
CA VAL A 351 -14.95 5.61 -16.64
C VAL A 351 -13.55 5.98 -16.23
N MET A 352 -13.28 6.02 -14.92
CA MET A 352 -11.94 6.19 -14.36
C MET A 352 -11.55 4.95 -13.59
N VAL A 353 -10.32 4.50 -13.79
CA VAL A 353 -9.67 3.58 -12.86
C VAL A 353 -9.08 4.44 -11.74
N THR A 354 -9.77 4.46 -10.60
CA THR A 354 -9.45 5.31 -9.46
C THR A 354 -8.47 4.66 -8.48
N GLU A 355 -8.17 3.37 -8.69
CA GLU A 355 -7.03 2.67 -8.12
C GLU A 355 -6.50 1.61 -9.10
N TYR A 356 -5.19 1.59 -9.28
CA TYR A 356 -4.44 0.50 -9.89
C TYR A 356 -3.02 0.50 -9.33
N GLY A 357 -2.31 -0.62 -9.48
CA GLY A 357 -0.88 -0.71 -9.20
C GLY A 357 -0.50 -2.04 -8.55
N VAL A 358 0.80 -2.21 -8.30
CA VAL A 358 1.34 -3.35 -7.53
C VAL A 358 2.34 -2.86 -6.46
N PRO A 359 2.51 -3.59 -5.34
CA PRO A 359 3.46 -3.17 -4.31
C PRO A 359 4.89 -3.67 -4.57
N ALA A 360 5.88 -2.93 -4.05
CA ALA A 360 7.30 -3.28 -4.05
C ALA A 360 7.71 -3.87 -2.68
N SER A 361 7.52 -5.18 -2.49
CA SER A 361 7.69 -5.88 -1.21
C SER A 361 8.42 -7.22 -1.36
N LEU A 362 8.89 -7.78 -0.24
CA LEU A 362 9.29 -9.19 -0.20
C LEU A 362 8.07 -10.11 -0.13
N GLY A 363 7.07 -9.75 0.67
CA GLY A 363 5.85 -10.55 0.84
C GLY A 363 4.93 -10.50 -0.37
N VAL A 364 4.13 -11.54 -0.52
CA VAL A 364 3.15 -11.74 -1.60
C VAL A 364 1.83 -12.17 -0.96
N ALA A 365 0.72 -11.56 -1.37
CA ALA A 365 -0.61 -11.88 -0.86
C ALA A 365 -1.51 -12.61 -1.85
N HIS A 366 -1.23 -12.47 -3.15
CA HIS A 366 -2.02 -13.05 -4.22
C HIS A 366 -1.16 -13.12 -5.50
N LEU A 367 -1.39 -14.14 -6.33
CA LEU A 367 -0.64 -14.36 -7.57
C LEU A 367 -1.44 -13.88 -8.78
N GLY A 368 -0.85 -12.97 -9.55
CA GLY A 368 -1.43 -12.43 -10.77
C GLY A 368 -0.84 -13.04 -12.04
N THR A 369 -1.55 -12.90 -13.16
CA THR A 369 -1.01 -13.27 -14.47
C THR A 369 0.11 -12.31 -14.88
N LEU A 370 0.99 -12.76 -15.79
CA LEU A 370 2.13 -11.96 -16.30
C LEU A 370 3.08 -11.44 -15.20
N GLY A 371 3.09 -12.08 -14.03
CA GLY A 371 3.91 -11.68 -12.88
C GLY A 371 3.39 -10.43 -12.16
N ARG A 372 2.15 -9.99 -12.39
CA ARG A 372 1.53 -8.83 -11.74
C ARG A 372 0.93 -9.20 -10.39
N ASN A 373 1.75 -9.72 -9.49
CA ASN A 373 1.31 -10.26 -8.21
C ASN A 373 0.91 -9.13 -7.22
N GLN A 374 0.19 -9.49 -6.15
CA GLN A 374 0.01 -8.60 -5.01
C GLN A 374 1.27 -8.66 -4.11
N GLY A 375 2.38 -8.13 -4.62
CA GLY A 375 3.68 -8.06 -3.95
C GLY A 375 4.75 -8.98 -4.53
N GLY A 376 5.90 -9.04 -3.87
CA GLY A 376 7.07 -9.83 -4.31
C GLY A 376 7.98 -9.12 -5.30
N HIS A 377 7.72 -7.84 -5.58
CA HIS A 377 8.43 -7.04 -6.57
C HIS A 377 9.55 -6.17 -5.98
N SER A 378 10.60 -5.95 -6.76
CA SER A 378 11.53 -4.83 -6.56
C SER A 378 10.89 -3.49 -6.94
N GLU A 379 11.49 -2.38 -6.52
CA GLU A 379 11.07 -1.03 -6.92
C GLU A 379 11.02 -0.87 -8.45
N LYS A 380 11.99 -1.47 -9.16
CA LYS A 380 12.02 -1.46 -10.62
C LYS A 380 10.85 -2.23 -11.21
N GLN A 381 10.58 -3.45 -10.71
CA GLN A 381 9.48 -4.28 -11.21
C GLN A 381 8.12 -3.62 -10.97
N GLN A 382 7.92 -2.99 -9.80
CA GLN A 382 6.74 -2.16 -9.54
C GLN A 382 6.59 -1.10 -10.64
N GLY A 383 7.64 -0.31 -10.90
CA GLY A 383 7.61 0.74 -11.92
C GLY A 383 7.33 0.22 -13.34
N ASP A 384 7.91 -0.93 -13.72
CA ASP A 384 7.68 -1.54 -15.04
C ASP A 384 6.20 -1.96 -15.20
N ILE A 385 5.63 -2.59 -14.16
CA ILE A 385 4.24 -3.06 -14.16
C ILE A 385 3.28 -1.88 -14.14
N ASP A 386 3.46 -0.92 -13.23
CA ASP A 386 2.56 0.23 -13.08
C ASP A 386 2.53 1.11 -14.34
N ALA A 387 3.67 1.29 -15.01
CA ALA A 387 3.74 2.00 -16.28
C ALA A 387 3.00 1.25 -17.41
N GLU A 388 3.07 -0.08 -17.42
CA GLU A 388 2.32 -0.91 -18.37
C GLU A 388 0.80 -0.81 -18.13
N LEU A 389 0.36 -0.90 -16.86
CA LEU A 389 -1.05 -0.74 -16.47
C LEU A 389 -1.58 0.64 -16.85
N LEU A 390 -0.83 1.71 -16.56
CA LEU A 390 -1.19 3.08 -16.95
C LEU A 390 -1.41 3.19 -18.47
N GLY A 391 -0.51 2.62 -19.25
CA GLY A 391 -0.62 2.57 -20.71
C GLY A 391 -1.90 1.89 -21.16
N GLN A 392 -2.21 0.70 -20.62
CA GLN A 392 -3.40 -0.06 -20.98
C GLN A 392 -4.71 0.65 -20.60
N ILE A 393 -4.77 1.30 -19.43
CA ILE A 393 -5.93 2.09 -19.01
C ILE A 393 -6.14 3.28 -19.95
N HIS A 394 -5.07 4.02 -20.26
CA HIS A 394 -5.13 5.18 -21.15
C HIS A 394 -5.57 4.76 -22.57
N GLU A 395 -4.90 3.77 -23.16
CA GLU A 395 -5.17 3.26 -24.52
C GLU A 395 -6.58 2.68 -24.67
N SER A 396 -7.16 2.15 -23.59
CA SER A 396 -8.55 1.66 -23.55
C SER A 396 -9.61 2.78 -23.47
N GLY A 397 -9.19 4.05 -23.51
CA GLY A 397 -10.09 5.21 -23.60
C GLY A 397 -10.78 5.57 -22.28
N TYR A 398 -10.14 5.30 -21.14
CA TYR A 398 -10.62 5.74 -19.84
C TYR A 398 -10.42 7.26 -19.67
N ALA A 399 -11.21 7.88 -18.80
CA ALA A 399 -11.12 9.31 -18.48
C ALA A 399 -10.04 9.64 -17.43
N GLY A 400 -9.48 8.62 -16.77
CA GLY A 400 -8.46 8.78 -15.76
C GLY A 400 -7.88 7.45 -15.29
N ALA A 401 -6.65 7.53 -14.82
CA ALA A 401 -5.90 6.46 -14.18
C ALA A 401 -5.22 7.04 -12.94
N ILE A 402 -5.61 6.57 -11.76
CA ILE A 402 -5.13 7.07 -10.47
C ILE A 402 -4.30 5.97 -9.77
N LEU A 403 -2.98 6.15 -9.71
CA LEU A 403 -2.05 5.15 -9.16
C LEU A 403 -2.24 5.00 -7.64
N PHE A 404 -2.26 3.78 -7.13
CA PHE A 404 -2.16 3.50 -5.69
C PHE A 404 -0.70 3.14 -5.36
N THR A 405 0.06 3.97 -4.64
CA THR A 405 -0.27 5.27 -4.02
C THR A 405 0.98 6.18 -3.92
N TRP A 406 0.86 7.38 -3.34
CA TRP A 406 1.99 8.31 -3.16
C TRP A 406 3.06 7.75 -2.24
N GLN A 407 2.74 7.51 -0.97
CA GLN A 407 3.69 7.06 0.05
C GLN A 407 3.41 5.66 0.60
N ASP A 408 4.47 4.97 1.02
CA ASP A 408 4.36 3.76 1.84
C ASP A 408 3.74 4.09 3.21
N GLU A 409 2.94 3.16 3.75
CA GLU A 409 2.20 3.35 5.01
C GLU A 409 2.31 2.10 5.88
N TRP A 410 3.16 2.13 6.92
CA TRP A 410 3.53 0.94 7.72
C TRP A 410 2.38 0.36 8.56
N PHE A 411 1.34 1.14 8.85
CA PHE A 411 0.21 0.65 9.64
C PHE A 411 -0.69 -0.31 8.86
N LYS A 412 -0.57 -0.35 7.52
CA LYS A 412 -1.41 -1.18 6.66
C LYS A 412 -1.20 -2.66 6.96
N LYS A 413 -2.25 -3.44 6.71
CA LYS A 413 -2.29 -4.86 7.03
C LYS A 413 -2.68 -5.65 5.79
N THR A 414 -2.18 -6.87 5.69
CA THR A 414 -2.53 -7.83 4.64
C THR A 414 -3.16 -9.06 5.27
N TRP A 415 -4.15 -9.67 4.61
CA TRP A 415 -4.92 -10.79 5.17
C TRP A 415 -4.06 -11.98 5.64
N ASN A 416 -2.94 -12.24 4.96
CA ASN A 416 -2.04 -13.36 5.25
C ASN A 416 -0.90 -13.02 6.22
N THR A 417 -0.72 -11.76 6.64
CA THR A 417 0.28 -11.37 7.66
C THR A 417 -0.32 -10.73 8.90
N GLN A 418 -1.54 -10.19 8.85
CA GLN A 418 -2.20 -9.48 9.97
C GLN A 418 -2.40 -10.31 11.25
N ARG A 419 -2.18 -11.63 11.16
CA ARG A 419 -2.27 -12.58 12.29
C ARG A 419 -0.90 -12.84 12.94
N TYR A 420 0.17 -12.31 12.34
CA TYR A 420 1.56 -12.51 12.74
C TYR A 420 2.18 -11.25 13.34
N ASP A 421 1.43 -10.16 13.46
CA ASP A 421 1.85 -8.87 14.03
C ASP A 421 0.85 -8.37 15.10
N GLU A 422 1.22 -7.34 15.85
CA GLU A 422 0.32 -6.66 16.79
C GLU A 422 -0.38 -5.47 16.12
N ALA A 423 -1.70 -5.45 16.17
CA ALA A 423 -2.50 -4.46 15.45
C ALA A 423 -2.19 -3.01 15.83
N ASP A 424 -2.09 -2.75 17.13
CA ASP A 424 -1.82 -1.41 17.67
C ASP A 424 -0.32 -1.06 17.65
N ARG A 425 0.52 -1.93 17.07
CA ARG A 425 1.97 -1.73 16.96
C ARG A 425 2.50 -1.70 15.52
N ARG A 426 1.69 -2.05 14.52
CA ARG A 426 2.13 -2.16 13.10
C ARG A 426 2.84 -0.92 12.59
N ALA A 427 2.35 0.27 12.98
CA ALA A 427 2.91 1.53 12.53
C ALA A 427 4.37 1.76 12.96
N TYR A 428 4.86 1.08 14.02
CA TYR A 428 6.18 1.35 14.59
C TYR A 428 7.33 0.59 13.91
N TRP A 429 7.06 -0.31 12.97
CA TRP A 429 8.12 -1.11 12.35
C TRP A 429 7.82 -1.42 10.88
N TYR A 430 8.90 -1.63 10.11
CA TYR A 430 8.84 -1.88 8.67
C TYR A 430 8.77 -3.40 8.43
N ASN A 431 7.56 -3.93 8.23
CA ASN A 431 7.38 -5.35 7.95
C ASN A 431 7.39 -5.62 6.44
N THR A 432 8.56 -5.90 5.84
CA THR A 432 8.69 -6.15 4.38
C THR A 432 7.84 -7.31 3.82
N LEU A 433 7.28 -8.16 4.69
CA LEU A 433 6.37 -9.25 4.30
C LEU A 433 4.90 -8.81 4.21
N THR A 434 4.53 -7.63 4.70
CA THR A 434 3.18 -7.06 4.58
C THR A 434 3.11 -6.15 3.35
N ASN A 435 2.84 -6.73 2.19
CA ASN A 435 2.87 -6.04 0.89
C ASN A 435 1.99 -4.76 0.83
N GLU A 436 0.87 -4.71 1.57
CA GLU A 436 -0.03 -3.54 1.58
C GLU A 436 0.65 -2.27 2.07
N SER A 437 1.74 -2.39 2.83
CA SER A 437 2.51 -1.24 3.31
C SER A 437 3.42 -0.63 2.24
N PHE A 438 3.60 -1.26 1.07
CA PHE A 438 4.66 -0.91 0.10
C PHE A 438 4.20 -0.52 -1.30
N PHE A 439 2.97 -0.03 -1.44
CA PHE A 439 2.44 0.49 -2.71
C PHE A 439 2.97 1.87 -3.10
N GLY A 440 3.52 2.63 -2.15
CA GLY A 440 3.99 4.00 -2.42
C GLY A 440 5.06 4.04 -3.49
N VAL A 441 5.03 5.06 -4.36
CA VAL A 441 6.19 5.42 -5.22
C VAL A 441 7.22 6.26 -4.46
N LEU A 442 6.80 6.85 -3.33
CA LEU A 442 7.64 7.44 -2.31
C LEU A 442 7.84 6.40 -1.19
N GLY A 443 9.06 5.90 -1.08
CA GLY A 443 9.39 4.91 -0.06
C GLY A 443 9.63 5.55 1.30
N MET A 444 9.10 4.89 2.32
CA MET A 444 9.30 5.21 3.73
C MET A 444 10.15 4.10 4.34
N PHE A 445 11.46 4.18 4.16
CA PHE A 445 12.41 3.11 4.51
C PHE A 445 12.84 3.16 5.97
N PRO A 446 13.34 2.07 6.54
CA PRO A 446 13.88 2.06 7.90
C PRO A 446 15.03 3.05 8.11
N GLY A 447 15.30 3.41 9.37
CA GLY A 447 16.21 4.50 9.73
C GLY A 447 17.66 4.34 9.27
N LYS A 448 18.10 3.16 8.79
CA LYS A 448 19.45 2.92 8.28
C LYS A 448 19.55 2.73 6.77
N ASP A 449 18.49 2.98 6.00
CA ASP A 449 18.52 2.81 4.52
C ASP A 449 19.65 3.62 3.84
N GLU A 450 19.99 4.81 4.36
CA GLU A 450 21.12 5.64 3.90
C GLU A 450 22.43 5.42 4.68
N ALA A 451 22.38 4.70 5.80
CA ALA A 451 23.52 4.49 6.69
C ALA A 451 24.21 3.16 6.47
N ILE A 452 23.49 2.16 5.95
CA ILE A 452 24.00 0.83 5.61
C ILE A 452 23.54 0.49 4.20
N HIS A 453 24.51 0.18 3.33
CA HIS A 453 24.23 -0.36 2.01
C HIS A 453 24.84 -1.75 1.89
N ILE A 454 24.00 -2.74 1.60
CA ILE A 454 24.45 -4.11 1.34
C ILE A 454 25.24 -4.11 0.03
N ASP A 455 26.56 -4.05 0.12
CA ASP A 455 27.44 -4.02 -1.05
C ASP A 455 28.75 -4.80 -0.89
N GLY A 456 29.03 -5.34 0.29
CA GLY A 456 30.25 -6.05 0.64
C GLY A 456 31.41 -5.13 1.05
N ASP A 457 31.15 -3.89 1.47
CA ASP A 457 32.14 -2.95 1.98
C ASP A 457 31.81 -2.51 3.41
N ALA A 458 32.74 -2.70 4.35
CA ALA A 458 32.54 -2.33 5.75
C ALA A 458 32.72 -0.82 6.03
N SER A 459 32.91 0.02 5.01
CA SER A 459 33.26 1.44 5.16
C SER A 459 32.14 2.28 5.81
N ASP A 460 30.88 1.93 5.58
CA ASP A 460 29.69 2.49 6.21
C ASP A 460 29.52 1.98 7.66
N TRP A 461 29.73 0.69 7.91
CA TRP A 461 29.76 0.09 9.25
C TRP A 461 30.79 0.79 10.15
N ASN A 462 31.93 1.21 9.61
CA ASN A 462 32.96 1.93 10.37
C ASN A 462 32.51 3.33 10.83
N LYS A 463 31.46 3.90 10.22
CA LYS A 463 30.88 5.20 10.58
C LYS A 463 29.75 5.06 11.61
N LEU A 464 29.17 3.87 11.74
CA LEU A 464 28.11 3.59 12.71
C LEU A 464 28.62 3.69 14.15
N LYS A 465 27.80 4.29 15.01
CA LYS A 465 28.08 4.45 16.44
C LYS A 465 27.37 3.40 17.29
N ASP A 466 26.27 2.87 16.78
CA ASP A 466 25.32 1.97 17.42
C ASP A 466 25.42 0.57 16.83
N LYS A 467 26.63 0.00 16.84
CA LYS A 467 26.89 -1.39 16.46
C LYS A 467 27.55 -2.15 17.61
N THR A 468 27.28 -3.44 17.69
CA THR A 468 27.77 -4.34 18.74
C THR A 468 28.64 -5.42 18.12
N LYS A 469 29.87 -5.59 18.61
CA LYS A 469 30.69 -6.75 18.23
C LYS A 469 30.15 -7.99 18.93
N LEU A 470 29.84 -9.02 18.17
CA LEU A 470 29.49 -10.33 18.70
C LEU A 470 30.78 -11.12 18.91
N ASP A 471 31.17 -11.35 20.17
CA ASP A 471 32.35 -12.15 20.53
C ASP A 471 32.07 -13.66 20.36
N VAL A 472 31.82 -14.06 19.13
CA VAL A 472 31.59 -15.45 18.74
C VAL A 472 32.86 -16.01 18.13
N GLN A 473 33.40 -17.06 18.74
CA GLN A 473 34.60 -17.74 18.26
C GLN A 473 34.19 -18.85 17.26
N ALA A 474 34.34 -18.58 15.97
CA ALA A 474 33.98 -19.52 14.91
C ALA A 474 35.07 -19.58 13.82
N PRO A 475 35.56 -20.78 13.44
CA PRO A 475 36.54 -20.92 12.37
C PRO A 475 36.06 -20.27 11.06
N GLY A 476 36.93 -19.47 10.45
CA GLY A 476 36.63 -18.74 9.21
C GLY A 476 36.04 -17.34 9.41
N PHE A 477 35.73 -16.96 10.66
CA PHE A 477 35.25 -15.62 11.02
C PHE A 477 36.28 -14.91 11.91
N GLU A 478 36.72 -13.72 11.50
CA GLU A 478 37.59 -12.86 12.31
C GLU A 478 36.77 -11.93 13.21
N GLU A 479 35.71 -11.34 12.66
CA GLU A 479 34.82 -10.42 13.38
C GLU A 479 33.38 -10.57 12.89
N ILE A 480 32.44 -10.39 13.80
CA ILE A 480 31.02 -10.28 13.49
C ILE A 480 30.47 -9.09 14.26
N TRP A 481 29.76 -8.23 13.53
CA TRP A 481 29.12 -7.04 14.04
C TRP A 481 27.63 -7.12 13.78
N ALA A 482 26.84 -6.68 14.76
CA ALA A 482 25.40 -6.61 14.67
C ALA A 482 24.90 -5.20 14.92
N THR A 483 23.87 -4.81 14.19
CA THR A 483 23.08 -3.62 14.46
C THR A 483 21.64 -3.84 13.99
N HIS A 484 20.75 -2.87 14.16
CA HIS A 484 19.35 -2.99 13.80
C HIS A 484 18.72 -1.65 13.44
N ASP A 485 17.58 -1.69 12.77
CA ASP A 485 16.67 -0.57 12.62
C ASP A 485 15.21 -1.05 12.68
N GLU A 486 14.29 -0.18 12.28
CA GLU A 486 12.86 -0.41 12.31
C GLU A 486 12.40 -1.56 11.39
N GLY A 487 13.21 -2.01 10.42
CA GLY A 487 12.84 -3.08 9.49
C GLY A 487 13.72 -4.33 9.54
N TYR A 488 14.98 -4.19 9.95
CA TYR A 488 15.96 -5.25 9.83
C TYR A 488 16.90 -5.35 11.03
N LEU A 489 17.33 -6.59 11.29
CA LEU A 489 18.57 -6.86 12.01
C LEU A 489 19.70 -7.03 10.97
N TYR A 490 20.78 -6.29 11.12
CA TYR A 490 21.93 -6.34 10.21
C TYR A 490 23.08 -7.11 10.83
N LEU A 491 23.77 -7.92 10.01
CA LEU A 491 25.04 -8.53 10.36
C LEU A 491 26.11 -8.17 9.32
N GLN A 492 27.30 -7.82 9.81
CA GLN A 492 28.51 -7.72 9.00
C GLN A 492 29.55 -8.67 9.57
N ALA A 493 30.15 -9.47 8.71
CA ALA A 493 31.21 -10.39 9.08
C ALA A 493 32.47 -10.09 8.28
N LYS A 494 33.61 -10.11 8.97
CA LYS A 494 34.93 -10.20 8.35
C LYS A 494 35.37 -11.66 8.38
N LEU A 495 35.48 -12.25 7.21
CA LEU A 495 35.92 -13.62 7.00
C LEU A 495 37.44 -13.71 7.02
N SER A 496 37.98 -14.85 7.44
CA SER A 496 39.44 -15.09 7.47
C SER A 496 40.02 -15.31 6.07
N GLU A 497 39.19 -15.71 5.11
CA GLU A 497 39.56 -15.94 3.72
C GLU A 497 38.42 -15.44 2.81
N PRO A 498 38.70 -15.07 1.55
CA PRO A 498 37.66 -14.70 0.61
C PRO A 498 36.65 -15.82 0.38
N PHE A 499 35.35 -15.49 0.46
CA PHE A 499 34.27 -16.46 0.24
C PHE A 499 33.97 -16.64 -1.24
N ASP A 500 33.88 -17.90 -1.66
CA ASP A 500 33.46 -18.28 -3.00
C ASP A 500 32.13 -19.05 -2.92
N PRO A 501 30.99 -18.40 -3.21
CA PRO A 501 29.66 -19.03 -3.10
C PRO A 501 29.45 -20.20 -4.07
N SER A 502 30.35 -20.41 -5.04
CA SER A 502 30.32 -21.60 -5.91
C SER A 502 30.94 -22.86 -5.28
N LYS A 503 31.64 -22.71 -4.16
CA LYS A 503 32.40 -23.79 -3.49
C LYS A 503 32.05 -23.98 -2.03
N GLU A 504 31.53 -22.94 -1.41
CA GLU A 504 31.32 -22.85 0.04
C GLU A 504 29.92 -22.29 0.30
N SER A 505 29.36 -22.66 1.46
CA SER A 505 28.16 -22.04 2.01
C SER A 505 28.50 -21.45 3.38
N ILE A 506 27.98 -20.26 3.65
CA ILE A 506 28.02 -19.64 4.97
C ILE A 506 26.65 -19.82 5.61
N TYR A 507 26.64 -20.19 6.88
CA TYR A 507 25.42 -20.33 7.65
C TYR A 507 25.43 -19.42 8.88
N PHE A 508 24.26 -18.91 9.22
CA PHE A 508 23.97 -18.32 10.52
C PHE A 508 22.71 -18.98 11.09
N GLY A 509 22.86 -19.65 12.23
CA GLY A 509 21.73 -20.08 13.05
C GLY A 509 21.28 -18.97 13.99
N ALA A 510 19.98 -18.79 14.19
CA ALA A 510 19.43 -17.88 15.18
C ALA A 510 18.69 -18.65 16.29
N ASP A 511 19.02 -18.28 17.54
CA ASP A 511 18.31 -18.65 18.77
C ASP A 511 17.60 -17.38 19.29
N THR A 512 16.28 -17.38 19.15
CA THR A 512 15.37 -16.30 19.58
C THR A 512 14.55 -16.72 20.79
N LEU A 513 14.16 -18.00 20.86
CA LEU A 513 13.40 -18.58 21.97
C LEU A 513 14.09 -19.87 22.48
N PRO A 514 13.76 -20.35 23.69
CA PRO A 514 14.22 -21.67 24.11
C PRO A 514 13.57 -22.78 23.26
N GLY A 515 14.38 -23.74 22.79
CA GLY A 515 13.93 -24.88 21.97
C GLY A 515 14.59 -24.89 20.60
N GLY A 516 13.90 -25.41 19.59
CA GLY A 516 14.39 -25.46 18.21
C GLY A 516 15.22 -26.71 17.92
N ASN A 517 15.95 -26.70 16.80
CA ASN A 517 16.74 -27.85 16.38
C ASN A 517 18.18 -27.74 16.86
N ARG A 518 18.64 -28.78 17.57
CA ARG A 518 20.02 -28.95 18.07
C ARG A 518 20.85 -29.88 17.19
N HIS A 519 20.20 -30.57 16.25
CA HIS A 519 20.82 -31.41 15.23
C HIS A 519 20.08 -31.24 13.89
N GLY A 520 20.60 -31.82 12.81
CA GLY A 520 19.94 -31.81 11.50
C GLY A 520 20.93 -31.95 10.34
N PRO A 521 20.47 -32.29 9.12
CA PRO A 521 21.31 -32.31 7.93
C PRO A 521 22.07 -30.99 7.69
N GLU A 522 21.38 -29.86 7.89
CA GLU A 522 21.90 -28.50 7.69
C GLU A 522 22.99 -28.11 8.70
N LEU A 523 23.10 -28.85 9.81
CA LEU A 523 24.17 -28.67 10.80
C LEU A 523 25.43 -29.48 10.43
N HIS A 524 25.43 -30.27 9.36
CA HIS A 524 26.59 -31.03 8.86
C HIS A 524 27.30 -31.86 9.95
N GLY A 525 26.51 -32.51 10.80
CA GLY A 525 27.00 -33.35 11.90
C GLY A 525 27.35 -32.59 13.18
N MET A 526 27.19 -31.26 13.21
CA MET A 526 27.26 -30.50 14.46
C MET A 526 26.04 -30.81 15.36
N THR A 527 26.29 -30.80 16.67
CA THR A 527 25.27 -30.79 17.70
C THR A 527 25.39 -29.52 18.53
N LEU A 528 24.28 -29.07 19.12
CA LEU A 528 24.18 -27.83 19.89
C LEU A 528 23.65 -28.10 21.31
N ASP A 529 24.04 -27.27 22.29
CA ASP A 529 23.48 -27.34 23.65
C ASP A 529 22.13 -26.60 23.80
N GLU A 530 21.84 -25.66 22.91
CA GLU A 530 20.55 -25.00 22.70
C GLU A 530 20.21 -24.99 21.20
N GLY A 531 18.94 -25.11 20.87
CA GLY A 531 18.49 -25.27 19.49
C GLY A 531 18.40 -23.94 18.73
N LEU A 532 18.19 -24.06 17.43
CA LEU A 532 18.00 -22.94 16.52
C LEU A 532 16.60 -22.97 15.94
N GLU A 533 15.88 -21.85 16.00
CA GLU A 533 14.60 -21.71 15.31
C GLU A 533 14.78 -21.39 13.84
N THR A 534 15.81 -20.62 13.48
CA THR A 534 15.98 -20.11 12.13
C THR A 534 17.38 -20.41 11.64
N LEU A 535 17.50 -20.87 10.40
CA LEU A 535 18.76 -20.99 9.69
C LEU A 535 18.77 -20.04 8.51
N ILE A 536 19.88 -19.32 8.38
CA ILE A 536 20.21 -18.50 7.22
C ILE A 536 21.32 -19.24 6.48
N GLU A 537 21.05 -19.67 5.25
CA GLU A 537 22.05 -20.20 4.33
C GLU A 537 22.39 -19.13 3.30
N LEU A 538 23.67 -18.81 3.16
CA LEU A 538 24.21 -17.94 2.13
C LEU A 538 25.16 -18.76 1.25
N SER A 539 24.78 -18.94 0.00
CA SER A 539 25.53 -19.71 -0.99
C SER A 539 25.39 -19.05 -2.35
N ASP A 540 24.85 -19.73 -3.35
CA ASP A 540 24.52 -19.10 -4.63
C ASP A 540 23.14 -18.41 -4.59
N GLU A 541 22.83 -17.65 -5.62
CA GLU A 541 21.58 -16.88 -5.76
C GLU A 541 20.30 -17.76 -5.78
N ASN A 542 20.41 -19.05 -6.08
CA ASN A 542 19.28 -19.97 -6.15
C ASN A 542 19.08 -20.77 -4.85
N LYS A 543 20.08 -20.73 -3.96
CA LYS A 543 20.09 -21.51 -2.72
C LYS A 543 20.00 -20.66 -1.47
N SER A 544 20.47 -19.41 -1.52
CA SER A 544 20.50 -18.54 -0.36
C SER A 544 19.10 -18.28 0.18
N ARG A 545 18.85 -18.66 1.44
CA ARG A 545 17.51 -18.68 2.02
C ARG A 545 17.52 -18.69 3.55
N MET A 546 16.37 -18.33 4.11
CA MET A 546 16.00 -18.52 5.50
C MET A 546 15.02 -19.68 5.62
N THR A 547 15.32 -20.61 6.52
CA THR A 547 14.43 -21.72 6.89
C THR A 547 14.13 -21.67 8.38
N ILE A 548 12.99 -22.26 8.77
CA ILE A 548 12.50 -22.31 10.14
C ILE A 548 12.44 -23.76 10.63
N ALA A 549 12.77 -24.01 11.89
CA ALA A 549 12.58 -25.31 12.52
C ALA A 549 11.11 -25.73 12.37
N SER A 550 10.83 -26.97 11.99
CA SER A 550 9.48 -27.39 11.60
C SER A 550 8.44 -27.24 12.72
N ASN A 551 8.85 -27.37 13.99
CA ASN A 551 7.97 -27.12 15.13
C ASN A 551 7.74 -25.63 15.41
N TYR A 552 8.43 -24.73 14.71
CA TYR A 552 8.23 -23.28 14.73
C TYR A 552 7.56 -22.76 13.44
N ASP A 553 7.17 -23.64 12.51
CA ASP A 553 6.53 -23.22 11.26
C ASP A 553 5.11 -22.65 11.51
N ILE A 554 5.00 -21.31 11.49
CA ILE A 554 3.72 -20.61 11.69
C ILE A 554 2.74 -20.84 10.55
N HIS A 555 3.22 -21.08 9.32
CA HIS A 555 2.38 -21.32 8.15
C HIS A 555 1.69 -22.67 8.30
N ALA A 556 2.47 -23.71 8.60
CA ALA A 556 1.95 -25.05 8.85
C ALA A 556 0.95 -25.05 10.02
N ARG A 557 1.25 -24.35 11.13
CA ARG A 557 0.36 -24.26 12.30
C ARG A 557 -0.92 -23.47 12.04
N MET A 558 -0.85 -22.37 11.30
CA MET A 558 -2.02 -21.54 11.00
C MET A 558 -3.00 -22.25 10.06
N TYR A 559 -2.48 -23.01 9.09
CA TYR A 559 -3.28 -23.55 7.99
C TYR A 559 -3.41 -25.08 7.99
N GLU A 560 -3.01 -25.77 9.06
CA GLU A 560 -3.15 -27.23 9.23
C GLU A 560 -4.59 -27.72 8.95
N ARG A 561 -5.59 -26.89 9.24
CA ARG A 561 -7.02 -27.21 9.03
C ARG A 561 -7.66 -26.43 7.87
N SER A 562 -6.84 -25.81 7.02
CA SER A 562 -7.28 -24.89 5.96
C SER A 562 -6.89 -25.39 4.56
N GLY A 563 -6.58 -26.67 4.43
CA GLY A 563 -6.28 -27.32 3.15
C GLY A 563 -4.81 -27.68 2.91
N LEU A 564 -3.94 -27.46 3.90
CA LEU A 564 -2.60 -28.04 3.87
C LEU A 564 -2.66 -29.57 4.02
N PRO A 565 -1.73 -30.32 3.39
CA PRO A 565 -1.58 -31.75 3.67
C PRO A 565 -1.29 -32.03 5.15
N ASP A 566 -1.65 -33.23 5.61
CA ASP A 566 -1.34 -33.69 6.97
C ASP A 566 0.16 -33.54 7.29
N ILE A 567 0.46 -32.81 8.37
CA ILE A 567 1.82 -32.59 8.84
C ILE A 567 2.31 -33.84 9.58
N ASP A 568 3.48 -34.37 9.21
CA ASP A 568 4.10 -35.52 9.88
C ASP A 568 4.24 -35.22 11.40
N PRO A 569 3.73 -36.07 12.31
CA PRO A 569 3.88 -35.89 13.75
C PRO A 569 5.31 -35.63 14.23
N LYS A 570 6.34 -36.10 13.50
CA LYS A 570 7.76 -35.80 13.79
C LYS A 570 8.08 -34.32 13.63
N GLU A 571 7.51 -33.66 12.64
CA GLU A 571 7.73 -32.24 12.37
C GLU A 571 7.21 -31.34 13.50
N LYS A 572 6.29 -31.86 14.32
CA LYS A 572 5.72 -31.15 15.48
C LYS A 572 6.53 -31.30 16.77
N GLN A 573 7.54 -32.18 16.77
CA GLN A 573 8.37 -32.43 17.95
C GLN A 573 9.45 -31.35 18.07
N ASP A 574 9.76 -30.96 19.31
CA ASP A 574 10.97 -30.18 19.57
C ASP A 574 12.20 -30.99 19.19
N ASP A 575 13.23 -30.31 18.67
CA ASP A 575 14.46 -30.94 18.19
C ASP A 575 14.19 -32.07 17.18
N SER A 576 13.29 -31.84 16.23
CA SER A 576 12.99 -32.79 15.15
C SER A 576 14.19 -32.97 14.19
N GLY A 577 15.07 -31.97 14.14
CA GLY A 577 16.17 -31.84 13.21
C GLY A 577 15.75 -31.50 11.78
N ILE A 578 14.52 -30.99 11.60
CA ILE A 578 13.95 -30.65 10.30
C ILE A 578 13.78 -29.13 10.22
N PHE A 579 14.35 -28.53 9.17
CA PHE A 579 14.09 -27.15 8.79
C PHE A 579 13.18 -27.10 7.55
N LYS A 580 12.32 -26.08 7.49
CA LYS A 580 11.32 -25.88 6.44
C LYS A 580 11.45 -24.47 5.85
N PRO A 581 11.13 -24.28 4.56
CA PRO A 581 11.05 -22.95 3.97
C PRO A 581 10.02 -22.07 4.70
N TRP A 582 10.33 -20.78 4.84
CA TRP A 582 9.35 -19.78 5.26
C TRP A 582 8.33 -19.54 4.15
N LYS A 583 7.03 -19.60 4.46
CA LYS A 583 5.95 -19.49 3.48
C LYS A 583 4.87 -18.51 3.89
N LEU A 584 4.22 -17.91 2.89
CA LEU A 584 2.96 -17.18 3.05
C LEU A 584 1.87 -17.84 2.20
N ALA A 585 0.65 -17.92 2.74
CA ALA A 585 -0.52 -18.29 1.96
C ALA A 585 -0.85 -17.18 0.94
N VAL A 586 -1.24 -17.57 -0.27
CA VAL A 586 -1.67 -16.65 -1.34
C VAL A 586 -3.13 -16.87 -1.75
N ASN A 587 -3.73 -17.99 -1.35
CA ASN A 587 -5.17 -18.23 -1.41
C ASN A 587 -5.53 -19.39 -0.46
N TYR A 588 -6.79 -19.46 -0.02
CA TYR A 588 -7.30 -20.60 0.73
C TYR A 588 -7.67 -21.77 -0.19
N LEU A 589 -7.81 -22.97 0.39
CA LEU A 589 -8.52 -24.06 -0.27
C LEU A 589 -9.98 -23.61 -0.45
N LEU A 590 -10.44 -23.63 -1.70
CA LEU A 590 -11.82 -23.31 -2.06
C LEU A 590 -12.51 -24.60 -2.49
N GLU A 591 -13.61 -24.94 -1.84
CA GLU A 591 -14.41 -26.12 -2.13
C GLU A 591 -15.90 -25.75 -2.08
N HIS A 592 -16.74 -26.62 -2.66
CA HIS A 592 -18.19 -26.50 -2.54
C HIS A 592 -18.63 -26.55 -1.06
N PRO A 593 -19.59 -25.73 -0.58
CA PRO A 593 -20.54 -24.91 -1.35
C PRO A 593 -20.12 -23.46 -1.62
N ASP A 594 -18.98 -23.02 -1.10
CA ASP A 594 -18.57 -21.60 -1.21
C ASP A 594 -17.92 -21.30 -2.56
N SER A 595 -17.45 -22.34 -3.27
CA SER A 595 -16.83 -22.24 -4.58
C SER A 595 -17.56 -23.00 -5.69
N ARG A 596 -17.48 -22.47 -6.92
CA ARG A 596 -17.99 -23.11 -8.15
C ARG A 596 -17.10 -24.26 -8.63
N VAL A 597 -15.81 -24.21 -8.32
CA VAL A 597 -14.80 -25.21 -8.71
C VAL A 597 -13.79 -25.40 -7.58
N ASP A 598 -13.38 -26.64 -7.33
CA ASP A 598 -12.37 -26.88 -6.30
C ASP A 598 -11.05 -26.21 -6.71
N HIS A 599 -10.52 -25.34 -5.85
CA HIS A 599 -9.26 -24.65 -6.06
C HIS A 599 -8.33 -24.93 -4.87
N PRO A 600 -7.13 -25.50 -5.10
CA PRO A 600 -6.25 -25.92 -4.02
C PRO A 600 -5.73 -24.72 -3.22
N PHE A 601 -5.39 -24.95 -1.95
CA PHE A 601 -4.64 -23.99 -1.15
C PHE A 601 -3.33 -23.63 -1.85
N GLY A 602 -3.01 -22.34 -1.91
CA GLY A 602 -1.78 -21.85 -2.52
C GLY A 602 -0.89 -21.15 -1.49
N ASP A 603 0.42 -21.38 -1.62
CA ASP A 603 1.44 -20.69 -0.84
C ASP A 603 2.71 -20.43 -1.67
N VAL A 604 3.53 -19.48 -1.19
CA VAL A 604 4.82 -19.13 -1.79
C VAL A 604 5.92 -19.07 -0.74
N GLU A 605 7.13 -19.46 -1.11
CA GLU A 605 8.32 -19.30 -0.28
C GLU A 605 8.73 -17.82 -0.24
N VAL A 606 8.89 -17.28 0.98
CA VAL A 606 9.31 -15.89 1.23
C VAL A 606 10.64 -15.79 1.99
N GLY A 607 11.29 -16.93 2.23
CA GLY A 607 12.61 -16.99 2.86
C GLY A 607 13.78 -16.81 1.91
N LEU A 608 13.57 -16.66 0.59
CA LEU A 608 14.67 -16.53 -0.38
C LEU A 608 15.44 -15.22 -0.16
N LEU A 609 16.77 -15.29 -0.11
CA LEU A 609 17.65 -14.15 0.13
C LEU A 609 18.42 -13.79 -1.14
N GLU A 610 17.95 -12.76 -1.83
CA GLU A 610 18.60 -12.30 -3.06
C GLU A 610 19.95 -11.65 -2.75
N ARG A 611 20.98 -12.09 -3.47
CA ARG A 611 22.30 -11.46 -3.46
C ARG A 611 22.27 -10.26 -4.40
N GLY A 612 22.76 -9.09 -3.96
CA GLY A 612 22.70 -7.89 -4.80
C GLY A 612 23.34 -6.67 -4.18
N TYR A 613 22.92 -5.49 -4.64
CA TYR A 613 23.35 -4.21 -4.10
C TYR A 613 22.12 -3.42 -3.62
N SER A 614 22.16 -2.91 -2.39
CA SER A 614 21.05 -2.12 -1.84
C SER A 614 21.28 -0.61 -1.87
N ASP A 615 22.37 -0.12 -2.48
CA ASP A 615 22.62 1.30 -2.70
C ASP A 615 21.84 1.81 -3.93
N PRO A 616 20.83 2.70 -3.77
CA PRO A 616 20.03 3.22 -4.88
C PRO A 616 20.81 4.03 -5.92
N SER A 617 22.04 4.45 -5.62
CA SER A 617 22.90 5.17 -6.55
C SER A 617 23.58 4.27 -7.59
N ARG A 618 23.56 2.94 -7.38
CA ARG A 618 24.14 1.95 -8.29
C ARG A 618 23.21 1.58 -9.43
N ALA A 619 23.80 1.24 -10.59
CA ALA A 619 23.03 0.75 -11.73
C ALA A 619 22.44 -0.65 -11.48
N GLU A 620 23.14 -1.44 -10.66
CA GLU A 620 22.77 -2.80 -10.25
C GLU A 620 21.92 -2.83 -8.97
N TYR A 621 21.39 -1.68 -8.54
CA TYR A 621 20.52 -1.59 -7.39
C TYR A 621 19.33 -2.55 -7.51
N ASN A 622 19.09 -3.29 -6.43
CA ASN A 622 17.90 -4.11 -6.26
C ASN A 622 17.37 -3.93 -4.85
N SER A 623 16.17 -3.38 -4.71
CA SER A 623 15.52 -3.15 -3.42
C SER A 623 15.27 -4.44 -2.64
N LYS A 624 15.28 -5.61 -3.29
CA LYS A 624 15.16 -6.94 -2.66
C LYS A 624 16.51 -7.55 -2.26
N ALA A 625 17.64 -6.91 -2.53
CA ALA A 625 18.94 -7.41 -2.11
C ALA A 625 19.01 -7.55 -0.58
N MET A 626 19.31 -8.75 -0.08
CA MET A 626 19.38 -9.03 1.35
C MET A 626 20.81 -9.26 1.84
N TRP A 627 21.72 -9.65 0.95
CA TRP A 627 23.11 -9.89 1.33
C TRP A 627 24.08 -9.65 0.17
N GLN A 628 25.34 -9.40 0.51
CA GLN A 628 26.44 -9.30 -0.43
C GLN A 628 27.77 -9.66 0.24
N VAL A 629 28.70 -10.14 -0.58
CA VAL A 629 30.07 -10.43 -0.18
C VAL A 629 31.05 -9.88 -1.20
N GLN A 630 32.05 -9.13 -0.75
CA GLN A 630 33.21 -8.75 -1.56
C GLN A 630 34.51 -9.07 -0.81
N GLY A 631 35.31 -9.95 -1.41
CA GLY A 631 36.51 -10.46 -0.76
C GLY A 631 36.16 -11.15 0.56
N GLN A 632 36.58 -10.54 1.67
CA GLN A 632 36.40 -11.05 3.03
C GLN A 632 35.26 -10.36 3.79
N VAL A 633 34.57 -9.40 3.19
CA VAL A 633 33.51 -8.65 3.87
C VAL A 633 32.17 -9.19 3.39
N LEU A 634 31.42 -9.76 4.33
CA LEU A 634 30.04 -10.18 4.17
C LEU A 634 29.14 -9.20 4.90
N GLU A 635 28.04 -8.82 4.26
CA GLU A 635 26.96 -8.04 4.85
C GLU A 635 25.62 -8.67 4.54
N MET A 636 24.70 -8.59 5.50
CA MET A 636 23.30 -8.95 5.29
C MET A 636 22.35 -8.15 6.18
N ARG A 637 21.12 -8.00 5.70
CA ARG A 637 19.97 -7.49 6.45
C ARG A 637 18.91 -8.57 6.54
N ILE A 638 18.36 -8.76 7.74
CA ILE A 638 17.47 -9.87 8.08
C ILE A 638 16.11 -9.28 8.48
N PRO A 639 15.03 -9.56 7.73
CA PRO A 639 13.69 -9.13 8.12
C PRO A 639 13.30 -9.67 9.50
N TRP A 640 12.82 -8.79 10.38
CA TRP A 640 12.43 -9.16 11.75
C TRP A 640 11.41 -10.30 11.81
N MET A 641 10.41 -10.29 10.94
CA MET A 641 9.37 -11.32 10.90
C MET A 641 9.91 -12.70 10.55
N LEU A 642 10.97 -12.80 9.71
CA LEU A 642 11.61 -14.08 9.41
C LEU A 642 12.40 -14.65 10.59
N LEU A 643 12.71 -13.83 11.61
CA LEU A 643 13.27 -14.26 12.91
C LEU A 643 12.19 -14.53 13.97
N GLY A 644 10.91 -14.45 13.61
CA GLY A 644 9.78 -14.71 14.52
C GLY A 644 9.22 -13.50 15.26
N PHE A 645 9.72 -12.29 14.98
CA PHE A 645 9.22 -11.09 15.63
C PHE A 645 7.87 -10.66 15.05
N ASN A 646 6.91 -10.44 15.95
CA ASN A 646 5.63 -9.84 15.63
C ASN A 646 5.59 -8.34 15.96
N ASP A 647 6.49 -7.90 16.84
CA ASP A 647 6.79 -6.50 17.09
C ASP A 647 8.24 -6.36 17.62
N PRO A 648 9.23 -6.09 16.75
CA PRO A 648 10.62 -5.92 17.15
C PRO A 648 10.83 -4.66 18.00
N SER A 649 9.92 -3.69 17.93
CA SER A 649 10.01 -2.43 18.66
C SER A 649 9.68 -2.57 20.15
N SER A 650 9.01 -3.65 20.56
CA SER A 650 8.78 -4.04 21.96
C SER A 650 9.52 -5.32 22.35
N LEU A 651 10.37 -5.86 21.47
CA LEU A 651 11.02 -7.17 21.62
C LEU A 651 10.01 -8.32 21.78
N SER A 652 8.87 -8.22 21.09
CA SER A 652 7.83 -9.25 21.08
C SER A 652 8.02 -10.20 19.91
N VAL A 653 7.91 -11.50 20.21
CA VAL A 653 7.95 -12.60 19.24
C VAL A 653 6.71 -13.47 19.34
N ILE A 654 6.41 -14.15 18.24
CA ILE A 654 5.36 -15.17 18.19
C ILE A 654 5.74 -16.31 19.14
N ASN A 655 4.86 -16.64 20.07
CA ASN A 655 4.97 -17.85 20.88
C ASN A 655 4.30 -18.97 20.08
N TYR A 656 5.14 -19.79 19.45
CA TYR A 656 4.83 -20.86 18.47
C TYR A 656 3.98 -22.03 18.99
N LYS A 657 3.20 -21.83 20.05
CA LYS A 657 2.11 -22.73 20.44
C LYS A 657 1.02 -22.73 19.36
N GLN A 658 0.14 -23.73 19.43
CA GLN A 658 -0.98 -23.80 18.51
C GLN A 658 -1.87 -22.55 18.65
N PRO A 659 -2.22 -21.89 17.53
CA PRO A 659 -3.02 -20.68 17.58
C PRO A 659 -4.42 -20.99 18.11
N SER A 660 -4.99 -20.02 18.84
CA SER A 660 -6.37 -20.07 19.32
C SER A 660 -7.16 -18.94 18.67
N ASN A 661 -8.37 -19.22 18.17
CA ASN A 661 -9.18 -18.25 17.42
C ASN A 661 -8.38 -17.54 16.31
N ASN A 662 -7.56 -18.29 15.55
CA ASN A 662 -6.69 -17.78 14.49
C ASN A 662 -5.68 -16.69 14.93
N LYS A 663 -5.30 -16.68 16.21
CA LYS A 663 -4.27 -15.78 16.75
C LYS A 663 -3.21 -16.58 17.49
N PHE A 664 -1.96 -16.19 17.31
CA PHE A 664 -0.86 -16.70 18.12
C PHE A 664 -0.78 -15.96 19.45
N GLU A 665 -0.33 -16.66 20.49
CA GLU A 665 0.17 -16.00 21.70
C GLU A 665 1.48 -15.30 21.35
N MET A 666 1.81 -14.23 22.07
CA MET A 666 3.09 -13.54 21.93
C MET A 666 3.86 -13.57 23.24
N THR A 667 5.18 -13.46 23.16
CA THR A 667 6.06 -13.39 24.34
C THR A 667 7.18 -12.40 24.09
N HIS A 668 7.72 -11.83 25.16
CA HIS A 668 8.86 -10.93 25.07
C HIS A 668 10.17 -11.71 25.22
N VAL A 669 11.17 -11.32 24.42
CA VAL A 669 12.53 -11.86 24.48
C VAL A 669 13.51 -10.81 24.97
N LYS A 670 14.73 -11.24 25.30
CA LYS A 670 15.81 -10.33 25.69
C LYS A 670 16.68 -9.91 24.51
N GLY A 671 16.63 -10.65 23.41
CA GLY A 671 17.55 -10.50 22.29
C GLY A 671 17.61 -11.76 21.43
N VAL A 672 18.57 -11.80 20.52
CA VAL A 672 18.81 -12.91 19.58
C VAL A 672 20.27 -13.35 19.70
N ARG A 673 20.55 -14.66 19.65
CA ARG A 673 21.91 -15.20 19.50
C ARG A 673 22.12 -15.67 18.07
N PHE A 674 23.36 -15.52 17.58
CA PHE A 674 23.76 -16.01 16.26
C PHE A 674 24.90 -17.01 16.36
N VAL A 675 24.75 -18.12 15.63
CA VAL A 675 25.73 -19.20 15.51
C VAL A 675 26.23 -19.26 14.06
N PRO A 676 27.44 -18.78 13.76
CA PRO A 676 28.00 -18.78 12.41
C PRO A 676 28.81 -20.05 12.13
N TRP A 677 28.76 -20.56 10.91
CA TRP A 677 29.71 -21.59 10.42
C TRP A 677 29.87 -21.55 8.90
N ILE A 678 30.97 -22.13 8.42
CA ILE A 678 31.26 -22.28 6.98
C ILE A 678 31.29 -23.76 6.64
N VAL A 679 30.63 -24.12 5.54
CA VAL A 679 30.63 -25.47 4.99
C VAL A 679 31.46 -25.50 3.70
N LYS A 680 32.39 -26.46 3.64
CA LYS A 680 33.25 -26.70 2.47
C LYS A 680 33.43 -28.21 2.28
N ASN A 681 33.15 -28.71 1.08
CA ASN A 681 33.18 -30.15 0.76
C ASN A 681 32.34 -31.00 1.74
N ASP A 682 31.10 -30.57 2.03
CA ASP A 682 30.14 -31.20 2.96
C ASP A 682 30.59 -31.28 4.43
N GLY A 683 31.70 -30.65 4.80
CA GLY A 683 32.20 -30.57 6.17
C GLY A 683 32.23 -29.14 6.71
N VAL A 684 32.08 -29.01 8.03
CA VAL A 684 32.22 -27.71 8.72
C VAL A 684 33.69 -27.36 8.86
N VAL A 685 34.07 -26.16 8.40
CA VAL A 685 35.45 -25.68 8.46
C VAL A 685 35.92 -25.64 9.92
N GLY A 686 37.12 -26.18 10.17
CA GLY A 686 37.77 -26.13 11.48
C GLY A 686 37.16 -27.05 12.54
N ARG A 687 36.24 -27.96 12.18
CA ARG A 687 35.66 -28.92 13.11
C ARG A 687 35.97 -30.37 12.74
N ASP A 688 36.20 -31.19 13.76
CA ASP A 688 36.24 -32.65 13.61
C ASP A 688 34.81 -33.20 13.66
N ASN A 689 34.39 -33.90 12.60
CA ASN A 689 33.06 -34.52 12.47
C ASN A 689 32.96 -35.87 13.22
N SER A 690 33.84 -36.13 14.20
CA SER A 690 33.82 -37.34 15.00
C SER A 690 32.70 -37.31 16.05
N ALA A 691 32.14 -38.48 16.37
CA ALA A 691 31.08 -38.64 17.37
C ALA A 691 31.49 -38.25 18.82
N ALA A 692 32.75 -37.88 19.04
CA ALA A 692 33.29 -37.41 20.32
C ALA A 692 33.36 -35.88 20.43
N ALA A 693 32.96 -35.14 19.39
CA ALA A 693 32.91 -33.69 19.41
C ALA A 693 31.89 -33.19 20.45
N GLN A 694 32.29 -32.22 21.25
CA GLN A 694 31.37 -31.57 22.20
C GLN A 694 30.31 -30.75 21.45
N PRO A 695 29.07 -30.62 21.97
CA PRO A 695 28.08 -29.72 21.42
C PRO A 695 28.58 -28.27 21.37
N VAL A 696 28.11 -27.49 20.39
CA VAL A 696 28.35 -26.04 20.35
C VAL A 696 27.63 -25.40 21.54
N PRO A 697 28.31 -24.57 22.34
CA PRO A 697 27.71 -23.96 23.52
C PRO A 697 26.92 -22.68 23.18
N VAL A 698 25.88 -22.81 22.34
CA VAL A 698 24.97 -21.74 21.90
C VAL A 698 24.41 -20.96 23.08
N SER A 699 24.02 -21.66 24.16
CA SER A 699 23.45 -21.07 25.36
C SER A 699 24.34 -19.99 26.03
N THR A 700 25.66 -20.08 25.79
CA THR A 700 26.67 -19.17 26.35
C THR A 700 27.17 -18.12 25.35
N MET A 701 26.71 -18.17 24.10
CA MET A 701 27.10 -17.19 23.09
C MET A 701 26.55 -15.80 23.43
N PRO A 702 27.23 -14.72 22.95
CA PRO A 702 26.77 -13.36 23.13
C PRO A 702 25.33 -13.17 22.66
N LEU A 703 24.50 -12.61 23.53
CA LEU A 703 23.14 -12.20 23.22
C LEU A 703 23.17 -10.79 22.63
N TYR A 704 22.68 -10.63 21.40
CA TYR A 704 22.45 -9.31 20.83
C TYR A 704 21.15 -8.73 21.39
N THR A 705 21.24 -7.57 22.05
CA THR A 705 20.10 -6.91 22.72
C THR A 705 19.98 -5.48 22.24
N TRP A 706 18.77 -4.94 22.26
CA TRP A 706 18.49 -3.54 21.93
C TRP A 706 17.43 -2.95 22.87
N GLN A 707 17.27 -1.64 22.81
CA GLN A 707 16.16 -0.94 23.44
C GLN A 707 15.02 -0.83 22.43
N GLY A 708 13.79 -1.06 22.89
CA GLY A 708 12.61 -0.86 22.05
C GLY A 708 12.45 0.59 21.56
N TRP A 709 11.61 0.79 20.56
CA TRP A 709 11.34 2.10 19.96
C TRP A 709 9.82 2.33 19.84
N GLU A 710 9.29 3.20 20.69
CA GLU A 710 7.91 3.70 20.56
C GLU A 710 7.93 5.22 20.54
N ASP A 711 8.71 5.81 21.45
CA ASP A 711 8.88 7.27 21.55
C ASP A 711 9.51 7.91 20.31
N LYS A 712 10.23 7.13 19.50
CA LYS A 712 10.92 7.62 18.30
C LYS A 712 11.12 6.52 17.26
N VAL A 713 10.25 6.51 16.25
CA VAL A 713 10.43 5.74 15.01
C VAL A 713 11.32 6.53 14.06
N ASN A 714 12.45 5.98 13.63
CA ASN A 714 13.26 6.59 12.59
C ASN A 714 12.91 5.98 11.23
N TYR A 715 12.96 6.81 10.20
CA TYR A 715 12.75 6.37 8.84
C TYR A 715 13.46 7.32 7.88
N VAL A 716 13.68 6.86 6.66
CA VAL A 716 14.23 7.63 5.55
C VAL A 716 13.17 7.72 4.46
N GLU A 717 12.87 8.93 4.04
CA GLU A 717 12.00 9.18 2.90
C GLU A 717 12.82 9.35 1.62
N ARG A 718 12.56 8.54 0.58
CA ARG A 718 13.11 8.76 -0.76
C ARG A 718 12.20 8.26 -1.88
N PRO A 719 12.22 8.88 -3.08
CA PRO A 719 11.58 8.31 -4.25
C PRO A 719 12.13 6.91 -4.57
N LYS A 720 11.24 5.98 -4.89
CA LYS A 720 11.60 4.65 -5.42
C LYS A 720 12.01 4.75 -6.90
N GLN A 721 12.64 3.71 -7.45
CA GLN A 721 12.85 3.61 -8.90
C GLN A 721 11.52 3.76 -9.68
N SER A 722 10.43 3.21 -9.13
CA SER A 722 9.08 3.33 -9.70
C SER A 722 8.62 4.78 -9.88
N TYR A 723 8.99 5.71 -8.98
CA TYR A 723 8.69 7.14 -9.14
C TYR A 723 9.24 7.71 -10.46
N TYR A 724 10.50 7.41 -10.78
CA TYR A 724 11.13 7.94 -12.01
C TYR A 724 10.57 7.30 -13.28
N MET A 725 10.18 6.03 -13.20
CA MET A 725 9.57 5.31 -14.32
C MET A 725 8.14 5.81 -14.58
N MET A 726 7.36 6.01 -13.51
CA MET A 726 6.04 6.63 -13.58
C MET A 726 6.14 8.08 -14.05
N LYS A 727 7.18 8.81 -13.65
CA LYS A 727 7.46 10.15 -14.18
C LYS A 727 7.59 10.12 -15.70
N GLU A 728 8.42 9.23 -16.23
CA GLU A 728 8.55 9.07 -17.68
C GLU A 728 7.21 8.71 -18.36
N ALA A 729 6.46 7.77 -17.77
CA ALA A 729 5.19 7.30 -18.32
C ALA A 729 4.10 8.40 -18.33
N LEU A 730 3.93 9.13 -17.22
CA LEU A 730 2.91 10.18 -17.07
C LEU A 730 3.19 11.42 -17.93
N HIS A 731 4.47 11.75 -18.17
CA HIS A 731 4.85 12.84 -19.09
C HIS A 731 4.65 12.49 -20.56
N LYS A 732 4.54 11.20 -20.93
CA LYS A 732 4.16 10.78 -22.29
C LYS A 732 2.68 11.00 -22.60
N ILE A 733 1.83 11.14 -21.57
CA ILE A 733 0.39 11.33 -21.70
C ILE A 733 0.05 12.84 -21.64
N ASN A 734 -0.41 13.38 -22.79
CA ASN A 734 -0.76 14.80 -22.94
C ASN A 734 -2.27 15.09 -22.82
N GLY A 735 -3.11 14.06 -22.72
CA GLY A 735 -4.56 14.19 -22.70
C GLY A 735 -5.24 12.83 -22.94
N PRO A 736 -6.57 12.78 -23.04
CA PRO A 736 -7.30 11.56 -23.33
C PRO A 736 -6.96 11.05 -24.74
N VAL A 737 -7.21 9.76 -25.00
CA VAL A 737 -7.05 9.20 -26.35
C VAL A 737 -8.00 9.90 -27.31
N THR A 738 -7.45 10.64 -28.28
CA THR A 738 -8.23 11.19 -29.38
C THR A 738 -8.57 10.04 -30.33
N SER A 739 -9.84 9.71 -30.47
CA SER A 739 -10.28 8.69 -31.43
C SER A 739 -9.89 9.09 -32.86
N THR A 740 -8.77 8.58 -33.36
CA THR A 740 -8.66 8.35 -34.80
C THR A 740 -9.49 7.12 -35.08
N VAL A 741 -10.78 7.30 -35.35
CA VAL A 741 -11.57 6.28 -36.03
C VAL A 741 -10.78 5.91 -37.29
N PRO A 742 -10.28 4.68 -37.45
CA PRO A 742 -9.80 4.25 -38.74
C PRO A 742 -11.02 4.28 -39.64
N SER A 743 -11.01 5.12 -40.67
CA SER A 743 -12.03 5.09 -41.70
C SER A 743 -12.12 3.65 -42.21
N SER A 744 -13.28 3.02 -42.00
CA SER A 744 -13.60 1.74 -42.61
C SER A 744 -13.42 1.86 -44.12
N SER A 745 -12.44 1.15 -44.67
CA SER A 745 -12.33 0.87 -46.10
C SER A 745 -12.56 -0.61 -46.34
#